data_AF-A8F5A6-F1
#
_entry.id   AF-A8F5A6-F1
#
_cell.length_a   1.000
_cell.length_b   1.000
_cell.length_c   1.000
_cell.angle_alpha   90.00
_cell.angle_beta   90.00
_cell.angle_gamma   90.00
#
_symmetry.space_group_name_H-M   'P 1'
#
loop_
_entity.id
_entity.type
_entity.pdbx_description
1 polymer ?
#
loop_
_entity_poly.entity_id
_entity_poly.type
_entity_poly.pdbx_seq_one_letter_code
_entity_poly.pdbx_strand_id
1 'polypeptide(L)'
;MGKIEEIFLHVTVIITALFANKFVTYEFSVPKYAVLTTMVLILSIGLIFRWWKEKQLKLYFSFSHLFWFLFSLSSILSTISVYRYNRFYFRYSIDIALFVVLSVLISLYISNRFKSKESITRLFLTFIATGVVVAIDAILNFYTGRSIFLGVVGEPFSRAAIKSTIGNTIFVANYMTMLLVSCLYFLLSDNYGWKNLSRKGFLFVKIFSMVAFWLFLTTVVISQTRSEYISMIFSVAVFAILYFVYSRKTKTDDDVHNWKNLKKLLITILIFGVAVIMVIYNTDNPLTGGGKVSVTSRFSAMTSVSSIDERLLAWLGAIYQWKENKLIGTGIGTYQIKAIDILQDVMKDRPELLYGWNNFKRTHNDYLQVLGETGIFGLISVLLLMLSLIIYAFKYLKTVERKDDLLLFLTIACGFIAFMVQSFFSFPGHLLPNSLLALFLASTAVGTYFNGRRFLAIDIEVGRSKLAIFSIFVLLITISSTFLKWNYFISEVYFKNGNSNYSALLSVTSEKSRLQQYEQFYLQKLEKLENLTGEFSYLRAENYKSNLSGIEAEKQRINQIASIKNNLTKNLSAIQNNLKTLDRLEISYSEKAQKNLTTALRINHTYGKAHFYLASLCLRPLRIEKLESALKSGDFSPLRQEYDDFQSAIANQYKASDLLFLSELLEKRQDLISAGDVASLQAILDSCALFKTSLLSFNERNTYKALASRYQSLFSKIDRLIDQLKSYSDDILIGKTLKNLQNIRDLYLTEFVKYAKMTVDRLPGGWNRFPDWKNVDLAKAISGEDIYRLLATLAASSAEVTDETILSLLEYLAEKEAQACEGMASKNVWGVPDGASEFLLIAAEKFEDFDPERAKQIYRKMLEIYTPAYERISKHIESLDIGKAVSEYMDKISSNLSIALIEKGMDVEKVEIVEKIVEDYAQQIQSYLKNINWKDIINNELDVAIKENNWNEKFVLSRNIANVLSGELQKLISSVTSDDNTAIQVFQKISSSVSSLPYSILLWERESRFIAFYSILSSKQSDYAIRR
;
A
#
# COMPACT_ATOMS: atom_id res chain seq x y z
N MET A 1 30.87 5.26 33.46
CA MET A 1 29.84 6.17 32.93
C MET A 1 29.41 7.12 34.05
N GLY A 2 29.12 8.38 33.76
CA GLY A 2 28.57 9.29 34.78
C GLY A 2 27.08 9.00 35.06
N LYS A 3 26.55 9.32 36.25
CA LYS A 3 25.12 9.09 36.57
C LYS A 3 24.17 9.83 35.63
N ILE A 4 24.49 11.08 35.29
CA ILE A 4 23.67 11.90 34.37
C ILE A 4 23.67 11.29 32.96
N GLU A 5 24.84 10.85 32.47
CA GLU A 5 24.98 10.16 31.18
C GLU A 5 24.14 8.87 31.15
N GLU A 6 24.15 8.10 32.24
CA GLU A 6 23.34 6.89 32.37
C GLU A 6 21.82 7.18 32.33
N ILE A 7 21.34 8.15 33.13
CA ILE A 7 19.93 8.57 33.14
C ILE A 7 19.49 8.99 31.74
N PHE A 8 20.33 9.75 31.04
CA PHE A 8 20.05 10.22 29.70
C PHE A 8 19.88 9.06 28.70
N LEU A 9 20.70 8.01 28.78
CA LEU A 9 20.55 6.81 27.95
C LEU A 9 19.25 6.07 28.26
N HIS A 10 18.87 5.95 29.53
CA HIS A 10 17.59 5.34 29.91
C HIS A 10 16.41 6.11 29.29
N VAL A 11 16.39 7.43 29.41
CA VAL A 11 15.37 8.30 28.81
C VAL A 11 15.35 8.14 27.28
N THR A 12 16.52 8.07 26.65
CA THR A 12 16.64 7.88 25.19
C THR A 12 15.98 6.57 24.75
N VAL A 13 16.24 5.46 25.44
CA VAL A 13 15.62 4.15 25.13
C VAL A 13 14.11 4.21 25.31
N ILE A 14 13.63 4.79 26.41
CA ILE A 14 12.18 4.89 26.71
C ILE A 14 11.46 5.69 25.62
N ILE A 15 11.93 6.90 25.30
CA ILE A 15 11.28 7.75 24.30
C ILE A 15 11.36 7.08 22.92
N THR A 16 12.51 6.52 22.54
CA THR A 16 12.67 5.86 21.23
C THR A 16 11.74 4.65 21.08
N ALA A 17 11.56 3.84 22.13
CA ALA A 17 10.68 2.68 22.08
C ALA A 17 9.19 3.09 22.05
N LEU A 18 8.78 4.03 22.90
CA LEU A 18 7.38 4.30 23.20
C LEU A 18 6.77 5.48 22.42
N PHE A 19 7.58 6.35 21.82
CA PHE A 19 7.05 7.49 21.06
C PHE A 19 6.41 7.04 19.75
N ALA A 20 5.08 6.99 19.71
CA ALA A 20 4.30 6.77 18.51
C ALA A 20 2.98 7.56 18.59
N ASN A 21 2.67 8.34 17.54
CA ASN A 21 1.43 9.11 17.50
C ASN A 21 0.82 9.09 16.09
N LYS A 22 -0.32 8.41 15.96
CA LYS A 22 -1.07 8.27 14.70
C LYS A 22 -1.74 9.53 14.21
N PHE A 23 -1.65 10.66 14.89
CA PHE A 23 -2.10 11.97 14.41
C PHE A 23 -0.94 12.79 13.84
N VAL A 24 0.30 12.50 14.24
CA VAL A 24 1.48 13.30 13.86
C VAL A 24 2.21 12.71 12.65
N THR A 25 2.51 11.41 12.61
CA THR A 25 3.27 10.80 11.48
C THR A 25 2.57 9.59 10.87
N TYR A 26 2.79 9.36 9.58
CA TYR A 26 2.27 8.18 8.90
C TYR A 26 3.13 6.95 9.23
N GLU A 27 4.45 7.10 9.26
CA GLU A 27 5.42 6.06 9.59
C GLU A 27 5.82 6.09 11.08
N PHE A 28 5.87 4.90 11.69
CA PHE A 28 6.15 4.73 13.12
C PHE A 28 7.57 5.13 13.53
N SER A 29 8.55 4.90 12.66
CA SER A 29 9.96 5.08 12.98
C SER A 29 10.46 6.51 12.82
N VAL A 30 9.84 7.30 11.95
CA VAL A 30 10.33 8.63 11.56
C VAL A 30 10.56 9.56 12.74
N PRO A 31 9.61 9.78 13.66
CA PRO A 31 9.86 10.68 14.79
C PRO A 31 10.93 10.12 15.74
N LYS A 32 11.01 8.79 15.84
CA LYS A 32 12.00 8.11 16.69
C LYS A 32 13.42 8.38 16.19
N TYR A 33 13.64 8.40 14.86
CA TYR A 33 14.93 8.76 14.28
C TYR A 33 15.33 10.20 14.64
N ALA A 34 14.42 11.16 14.52
CA ALA A 34 14.68 12.56 14.86
C ALA A 34 15.02 12.73 16.37
N VAL A 35 14.29 12.05 17.24
CA VAL A 35 14.58 12.03 18.68
C VAL A 35 15.95 11.42 18.95
N LEU A 36 16.26 10.23 18.42
CA LEU A 36 17.54 9.57 18.66
C LEU A 36 18.72 10.42 18.19
N THR A 37 18.66 11.00 16.99
CA THR A 37 19.75 11.84 16.48
C THR A 37 19.97 13.07 17.35
N THR A 38 18.89 13.67 17.89
CA THR A 38 18.97 14.79 18.84
C THR A 38 19.66 14.37 20.14
N MET A 39 19.27 13.21 20.67
CA MET A 39 19.88 12.68 21.90
C MET A 39 21.36 12.37 21.69
N VAL A 40 21.72 11.79 20.55
CA VAL A 40 23.12 11.50 20.21
C VAL A 40 23.91 12.79 19.99
N LEU A 41 23.35 13.83 19.37
CA LEU A 41 24.00 15.13 19.24
C LEU A 41 24.33 15.75 20.62
N ILE A 42 23.38 15.73 21.55
CA ILE A 42 23.59 16.24 22.93
C ILE A 42 24.70 15.44 23.63
N LEU A 43 24.68 14.11 23.52
CA LEU A 43 25.73 13.25 24.06
C LEU A 43 27.09 13.56 23.43
N SER A 44 27.15 13.70 22.12
CA SER A 44 28.39 14.00 21.39
C SER A 44 29.00 15.33 21.82
N ILE A 45 28.19 16.37 22.03
CA ILE A 45 28.68 17.66 22.55
C ILE A 45 29.30 17.47 23.95
N GLY A 46 28.61 16.75 24.84
CA GLY A 46 29.12 16.45 26.18
C GLY A 46 30.41 15.61 26.17
N LEU A 47 30.52 14.65 25.25
CA LEU A 47 31.72 13.83 25.07
C LEU A 47 32.91 14.65 24.56
N ILE A 48 32.68 15.51 23.59
CA ILE A 48 33.73 16.37 23.01
C ILE A 48 34.26 17.35 24.06
N PHE A 49 33.38 17.96 24.87
CA PHE A 49 33.80 18.81 25.99
C PHE A 49 34.72 18.06 26.94
N ARG A 50 34.38 16.80 27.24
CA ARG A 50 35.20 15.93 28.09
C ARG A 50 36.55 15.60 27.44
N TRP A 51 36.58 15.25 26.15
CA TRP A 51 37.82 14.96 25.45
C TRP A 51 38.76 16.17 25.40
N TRP A 52 38.21 17.38 25.23
CA TRP A 52 39.01 18.61 25.29
C TRP A 52 39.59 18.86 26.68
N LYS A 53 38.84 18.59 27.76
CA LYS A 53 39.35 18.68 29.13
C LYS A 53 40.46 17.65 29.40
N GLU A 54 40.29 16.42 28.91
CA GLU A 54 41.24 15.32 29.08
C GLU A 54 42.46 15.41 28.13
N LYS A 55 42.41 16.27 27.10
CA LYS A 55 43.45 16.51 26.06
C LYS A 55 43.88 15.27 25.24
N GLN A 56 43.23 14.14 25.44
CA GLN A 56 43.47 12.88 24.74
C GLN A 56 42.15 12.10 24.64
N LEU A 57 42.03 11.27 23.61
CA LEU A 57 40.97 10.27 23.50
C LEU A 57 41.59 8.88 23.46
N LYS A 58 41.15 8.00 24.37
CA LYS A 58 41.48 6.58 24.35
C LYS A 58 40.26 5.79 23.88
N LEU A 59 40.39 5.13 22.73
CA LEU A 59 39.31 4.42 22.08
C LEU A 59 39.65 2.95 21.89
N TYR A 60 38.83 2.07 22.46
CA TYR A 60 38.78 0.66 22.10
C TYR A 60 38.09 0.50 20.74
N PHE A 61 38.76 -0.15 19.80
CA PHE A 61 38.26 -0.39 18.45
C PHE A 61 38.44 -1.87 18.08
N SER A 62 37.33 -2.56 17.82
CA SER A 62 37.32 -3.99 17.45
C SER A 62 37.21 -4.19 15.94
N PHE A 63 37.58 -5.36 15.43
CA PHE A 63 37.39 -5.68 14.01
C PHE A 63 35.92 -5.64 13.58
N SER A 64 34.97 -5.89 14.48
CA SER A 64 33.54 -5.69 14.18
C SER A 64 33.22 -4.21 13.91
N HIS A 65 33.86 -3.27 14.62
CA HIS A 65 33.74 -1.84 14.29
C HIS A 65 34.36 -1.52 12.94
N LEU A 66 35.48 -2.17 12.58
CA LEU A 66 36.09 -2.02 11.25
C LEU A 66 35.13 -2.43 10.14
N PHE A 67 34.55 -3.63 10.22
CA PHE A 67 33.65 -4.13 9.18
C PHE A 67 32.34 -3.33 9.12
N TRP A 68 31.83 -2.85 10.26
CA TRP A 68 30.69 -1.94 10.27
C TRP A 68 31.03 -0.57 9.66
N PHE A 69 32.24 -0.06 9.91
CA PHE A 69 32.76 1.14 9.25
C PHE A 69 32.90 0.94 7.74
N LEU A 70 33.43 -0.19 7.28
CA LEU A 70 33.53 -0.52 5.84
C LEU A 70 32.14 -0.60 5.18
N PHE A 71 31.14 -1.14 5.87
CA PHE A 71 29.76 -1.09 5.40
C PHE A 71 29.23 0.35 5.30
N SER A 72 29.52 1.19 6.30
CA SER A 72 29.13 2.62 6.25
C SER A 72 29.82 3.38 5.11
N LEU A 73 31.09 3.04 4.82
CA LEU A 73 31.82 3.60 3.68
C LEU A 73 31.22 3.15 2.36
N SER A 74 30.90 1.85 2.22
CA SER A 74 30.19 1.33 1.04
C SER A 74 28.82 1.98 0.86
N SER A 75 28.11 2.27 1.95
CA SER A 75 26.85 3.01 1.93
C SER A 75 27.04 4.43 1.39
N ILE A 76 28.06 5.17 1.83
CA ILE A 76 28.39 6.49 1.27
C ILE A 76 28.77 6.38 -0.21
N LEU A 77 29.67 5.45 -0.57
CA LEU A 77 30.13 5.27 -1.95
C LEU A 77 28.97 4.93 -2.89
N SER A 78 28.00 4.14 -2.45
CA SER A 78 26.80 3.81 -3.24
C SER A 78 25.98 5.06 -3.63
N THR A 79 26.03 6.14 -2.84
CA THR A 79 25.31 7.39 -3.15
C THR A 79 25.87 8.12 -4.37
N ILE A 80 27.08 7.79 -4.82
CA ILE A 80 27.66 8.28 -6.08
C ILE A 80 26.81 7.81 -7.26
N SER A 81 26.33 6.56 -7.24
CA SER A 81 25.39 6.03 -8.23
C SER A 81 24.11 6.87 -8.27
N VAL A 82 23.55 7.20 -7.10
CA VAL A 82 22.34 8.04 -7.01
C VAL A 82 22.61 9.43 -7.56
N TYR A 83 23.71 10.07 -7.19
CA TYR A 83 24.06 11.39 -7.71
C TYR A 83 24.25 11.39 -9.24
N ARG A 84 24.74 10.28 -9.81
CA ARG A 84 24.91 10.15 -11.27
C ARG A 84 23.59 9.98 -12.00
N TYR A 85 22.72 9.08 -11.54
CA TYR A 85 21.53 8.66 -12.29
C TYR A 85 20.22 9.31 -11.83
N ASN A 86 20.15 9.80 -10.59
CA ASN A 86 18.97 10.47 -10.02
C ASN A 86 19.38 11.50 -8.94
N ARG A 87 19.89 12.66 -9.40
CA ARG A 87 20.32 13.78 -8.53
C ARG A 87 19.21 14.24 -7.59
N PHE A 88 17.96 14.20 -8.03
CA PHE A 88 16.81 14.59 -7.22
C PHE A 88 16.69 13.72 -5.96
N TYR A 89 16.93 12.40 -6.07
CA TYR A 89 16.83 11.47 -4.94
C TYR A 89 18.06 11.43 -4.01
N PHE A 90 19.18 12.06 -4.42
CA PHE A 90 20.44 12.01 -3.69
C PHE A 90 20.29 12.37 -2.21
N ARG A 91 19.50 13.40 -1.88
CA ARG A 91 19.26 13.84 -0.50
C ARG A 91 18.71 12.74 0.40
N TYR A 92 17.82 11.89 -0.11
CA TYR A 92 17.24 10.78 0.67
C TYR A 92 18.27 9.66 0.89
N SER A 93 19.02 9.31 -0.15
CA SER A 93 20.04 8.26 -0.06
C SER A 93 21.20 8.65 0.88
N ILE A 94 21.68 9.90 0.79
CA ILE A 94 22.74 10.40 1.68
C ILE A 94 22.27 10.53 3.14
N ASP A 95 21.01 10.86 3.39
CA ASP A 95 20.43 10.82 4.75
C ASP A 95 20.53 9.42 5.37
N ILE A 96 20.20 8.37 4.61
CA ILE A 96 20.35 6.99 5.10
C ILE A 96 21.83 6.65 5.31
N ALA A 97 22.71 6.97 4.35
CA ALA A 97 24.14 6.69 4.46
C ALA A 97 24.78 7.36 5.69
N LEU A 98 24.47 8.63 5.95
CA LEU A 98 24.95 9.36 7.13
C LEU A 98 24.42 8.76 8.43
N PHE A 99 23.18 8.27 8.44
CA PHE A 99 22.65 7.54 9.60
C PHE A 99 23.38 6.21 9.84
N VAL A 100 23.79 5.48 8.78
CA VAL A 100 24.63 4.28 8.92
C VAL A 100 25.98 4.64 9.54
N VAL A 101 26.62 5.73 9.11
CA VAL A 101 27.86 6.23 9.75
C VAL A 101 27.62 6.59 11.22
N LEU A 102 26.51 7.28 11.52
CA LEU A 102 26.14 7.60 12.89
C LEU A 102 25.97 6.33 13.75
N SER A 103 25.43 5.25 13.19
CA SER A 103 25.32 3.98 13.91
C SER A 103 26.68 3.36 14.27
N VAL A 104 27.72 3.59 13.46
CA VAL A 104 29.11 3.21 13.79
C VAL A 104 29.60 4.00 15.00
N LEU A 105 29.33 5.32 15.05
CA LEU A 105 29.69 6.17 16.18
C LEU A 105 28.96 5.75 17.46
N ILE A 106 27.67 5.39 17.36
CA ILE A 106 26.90 4.85 18.49
C ILE A 106 27.48 3.50 18.94
N SER A 107 27.84 2.61 18.01
CA SER A 107 28.50 1.33 18.36
C SER A 107 29.80 1.56 19.12
N LEU A 108 30.64 2.47 18.64
CA LEU A 108 31.90 2.82 19.30
C LEU A 108 31.65 3.39 20.69
N TYR A 109 30.65 4.27 20.84
CA TYR A 109 30.24 4.80 22.14
C TYR A 109 29.86 3.68 23.12
N ILE A 110 28.95 2.77 22.72
CA ILE A 110 28.46 1.68 23.57
C ILE A 110 29.62 0.77 24.00
N SER A 111 30.42 0.29 23.06
CA SER A 111 31.55 -0.63 23.30
C SER A 111 32.60 -0.08 24.28
N ASN A 112 32.74 1.25 24.32
CA ASN A 112 33.72 1.96 25.16
C ASN A 112 33.14 2.42 26.51
N ARG A 113 31.84 2.72 26.59
CA ARG A 113 31.23 3.26 27.82
C ARG A 113 30.71 2.20 28.77
N PHE A 114 30.20 1.08 28.25
CA PHE A 114 29.66 -0.02 29.06
C PHE A 114 30.78 -0.94 29.56
N LYS A 115 31.56 -0.44 30.53
CA LYS A 115 32.71 -1.15 31.13
C LYS A 115 32.35 -2.03 32.34
N SER A 116 31.13 -1.92 32.87
CA SER A 116 30.70 -2.66 34.05
C SER A 116 29.41 -3.42 33.78
N LYS A 117 29.31 -4.60 34.40
CA LYS A 117 28.10 -5.43 34.44
C LYS A 117 26.88 -4.65 34.92
N GLU A 118 27.09 -3.81 35.92
CA GLU A 118 26.06 -2.98 36.55
C GLU A 118 25.34 -2.08 35.53
N SER A 119 26.10 -1.32 34.73
CA SER A 119 25.52 -0.44 33.71
C SER A 119 24.88 -1.21 32.56
N ILE A 120 25.48 -2.32 32.14
CA ILE A 120 24.92 -3.19 31.08
C ILE A 120 23.54 -3.70 31.51
N THR A 121 23.47 -4.30 32.69
CA THR A 121 22.23 -4.91 33.19
C THR A 121 21.15 -3.89 33.49
N ARG A 122 21.48 -2.69 34.02
CA ARG A 122 20.49 -1.62 34.20
C ARG A 122 19.86 -1.18 32.88
N LEU A 123 20.66 -0.88 31.87
CA LEU A 123 20.12 -0.45 30.58
C LEU A 123 19.36 -1.60 29.90
N PHE A 124 19.84 -2.84 30.05
CA PHE A 124 19.15 -4.00 29.52
C PHE A 124 17.77 -4.22 30.16
N LEU A 125 17.65 -4.01 31.47
CA LEU A 125 16.36 -4.04 32.15
C LEU A 125 15.43 -2.93 31.67
N THR A 126 15.95 -1.78 31.25
CA THR A 126 15.15 -0.70 30.65
C THR A 126 14.54 -1.11 29.33
N PHE A 127 15.30 -1.81 28.47
CA PHE A 127 14.77 -2.40 27.25
C PHE A 127 13.67 -3.44 27.54
N ILE A 128 13.84 -4.27 28.57
CA ILE A 128 12.78 -5.21 29.00
C ILE A 128 11.55 -4.42 29.48
N ALA A 129 11.72 -3.37 30.27
CA ALA A 129 10.61 -2.54 30.75
C ALA A 129 9.84 -1.84 29.62
N THR A 130 10.53 -1.29 28.63
CA THR A 130 9.86 -0.77 27.43
C THR A 130 9.17 -1.87 26.64
N GLY A 131 9.79 -3.05 26.56
CA GLY A 131 9.19 -4.25 25.97
C GLY A 131 7.88 -4.64 26.64
N VAL A 132 7.80 -4.58 27.97
CA VAL A 132 6.57 -4.92 28.72
C VAL A 132 5.42 -3.99 28.33
N VAL A 133 5.68 -2.68 28.24
CA VAL A 133 4.67 -1.70 27.80
C VAL A 133 4.19 -2.01 26.39
N VAL A 134 5.13 -2.30 25.48
CA VAL A 134 4.82 -2.69 24.09
C VAL A 134 4.02 -3.99 24.03
N ALA A 135 4.36 -4.99 24.84
CA ALA A 135 3.67 -6.28 24.88
C ALA A 135 2.23 -6.15 25.39
N ILE A 136 2.01 -5.37 26.46
CA ILE A 136 0.68 -5.10 27.00
C ILE A 136 -0.19 -4.43 25.93
N ASP A 137 0.33 -3.39 25.27
CA ASP A 137 -0.39 -2.70 24.21
C ASP A 137 -0.60 -3.58 22.97
N ALA A 138 0.35 -4.46 22.63
CA ALA A 138 0.20 -5.45 21.56
C ALA A 138 -0.90 -6.49 21.85
N ILE A 139 -0.98 -6.97 23.09
CA ILE A 139 -2.03 -7.90 23.54
C ILE A 139 -3.39 -7.18 23.56
N LEU A 140 -3.45 -5.92 24.01
CA LEU A 140 -4.66 -5.10 23.95
C LEU A 140 -5.13 -4.90 22.50
N ASN A 141 -4.21 -4.60 21.59
CA ASN A 141 -4.49 -4.47 20.15
C ASN A 141 -5.15 -5.72 19.60
N PHE A 142 -4.61 -6.89 19.95
CA PHE A 142 -5.13 -8.17 19.50
C PHE A 142 -6.54 -8.41 20.04
N TYR A 143 -6.77 -8.27 21.35
CA TYR A 143 -8.08 -8.62 21.92
C TYR A 143 -9.19 -7.60 21.68
N THR A 144 -8.84 -6.32 21.56
CA THR A 144 -9.84 -5.23 21.51
C THR A 144 -9.87 -4.48 20.19
N GLY A 145 -8.89 -4.69 19.32
CA GLY A 145 -8.70 -3.87 18.13
C GLY A 145 -8.21 -2.44 18.42
N ARG A 146 -7.84 -2.14 19.68
CA ARG A 146 -7.45 -0.80 20.15
C ARG A 146 -6.06 -0.78 20.80
N SER A 147 -5.33 0.30 20.56
CA SER A 147 -4.04 0.64 21.15
C SER A 147 -4.17 1.81 22.13
N ILE A 148 -3.39 1.76 23.20
CA ILE A 148 -3.17 2.86 24.15
C ILE A 148 -2.60 4.08 23.41
N PHE A 149 -1.69 3.87 22.45
CA PHE A 149 -0.98 4.94 21.75
C PHE A 149 -1.66 5.35 20.42
N LEU A 150 -2.35 4.40 19.78
CA LEU A 150 -2.86 4.59 18.41
C LEU A 150 -4.39 4.59 18.30
N GLY A 151 -5.15 4.33 19.37
CA GLY A 151 -6.59 4.14 19.29
C GLY A 151 -6.95 2.92 18.44
N VAL A 152 -7.98 3.00 17.59
CA VAL A 152 -8.40 1.86 16.75
C VAL A 152 -7.31 1.48 15.74
N VAL A 153 -6.90 0.22 15.73
CA VAL A 153 -5.79 -0.33 14.91
C VAL A 153 -6.18 -1.48 13.99
N GLY A 154 -7.31 -2.15 14.25
CA GLY A 154 -7.85 -3.26 13.46
C GLY A 154 -8.98 -3.98 14.19
N GLU A 155 -9.43 -5.11 13.66
CA GLU A 155 -10.46 -5.94 14.27
C GLU A 155 -9.93 -6.80 15.44
N PRO A 156 -10.76 -7.08 16.47
CA PRO A 156 -10.44 -8.04 17.52
C PRO A 156 -10.05 -9.42 16.96
N PHE A 157 -9.14 -10.10 17.66
CA PHE A 157 -8.55 -11.39 17.31
C PHE A 157 -7.83 -11.44 15.96
N SER A 158 -7.52 -10.28 15.36
CA SER A 158 -6.79 -10.18 14.10
C SER A 158 -5.29 -9.97 14.34
N ARG A 159 -4.47 -10.78 13.67
CA ARG A 159 -3.01 -10.58 13.60
C ARG A 159 -2.65 -9.15 13.19
N ALA A 160 -3.33 -8.62 12.17
CA ALA A 160 -3.02 -7.32 11.57
C ALA A 160 -3.25 -6.14 12.53
N ALA A 161 -4.04 -6.34 13.60
CA ALA A 161 -4.25 -5.34 14.64
C ALA A 161 -3.00 -5.13 15.52
N ILE A 162 -2.13 -6.15 15.65
CA ILE A 162 -0.93 -6.10 16.49
C ILE A 162 0.09 -5.14 15.87
N LYS A 163 0.04 -3.87 16.29
CA LYS A 163 0.95 -2.81 15.83
C LYS A 163 1.82 -2.24 16.96
N SER A 164 1.16 -1.90 18.06
CA SER A 164 1.75 -1.17 19.18
C SER A 164 2.60 0.03 18.75
N THR A 165 3.56 0.48 19.56
CA THR A 165 4.44 1.61 19.23
C THR A 165 5.51 1.24 18.22
N ILE A 166 5.73 -0.05 17.92
CA ILE A 166 6.84 -0.53 17.09
C ILE A 166 6.52 -0.48 15.59
N GLY A 167 5.30 -0.87 15.20
CA GLY A 167 4.88 -0.93 13.79
C GLY A 167 4.22 -2.27 13.47
N ASN A 168 4.26 -2.75 12.23
CA ASN A 168 3.62 -4.02 11.84
C ASN A 168 3.97 -5.20 12.79
N THR A 169 3.05 -6.15 12.95
CA THR A 169 3.11 -7.36 13.78
C THR A 169 4.46 -8.08 13.75
N ILE A 170 5.09 -8.16 12.58
CA ILE A 170 6.40 -8.81 12.43
C ILE A 170 7.52 -8.12 13.23
N PHE A 171 7.49 -6.79 13.34
CA PHE A 171 8.51 -6.02 14.07
C PHE A 171 8.28 -6.05 15.57
N VAL A 172 7.01 -6.01 15.99
CA VAL A 172 6.61 -6.22 17.40
C VAL A 172 7.11 -7.58 17.86
N ALA A 173 6.77 -8.64 17.12
CA ALA A 173 7.16 -10.00 17.46
C ALA A 173 8.69 -10.16 17.51
N ASN A 174 9.42 -9.58 16.55
CA ASN A 174 10.88 -9.59 16.58
C ASN A 174 11.47 -8.88 17.81
N TYR A 175 10.95 -7.70 18.16
CA TYR A 175 11.39 -6.97 19.33
C TYR A 175 11.14 -7.79 20.62
N MET A 176 10.00 -8.49 20.71
CA MET A 176 9.70 -9.41 21.81
C MET A 176 10.67 -10.59 21.87
N THR A 177 10.96 -11.25 20.76
CA THR A 177 11.89 -12.40 20.72
C THR A 177 13.30 -12.01 21.14
N MET A 178 13.81 -10.86 20.67
CA MET A 178 15.13 -10.35 21.07
C MET A 178 15.22 -10.12 22.59
N LEU A 179 14.11 -9.71 23.24
CA LEU A 179 14.04 -9.47 24.68
C LEU A 179 13.65 -10.71 25.51
N LEU A 180 13.03 -11.71 24.89
CA LEU A 180 12.59 -12.94 25.54
C LEU A 180 13.77 -13.71 26.13
N VAL A 181 14.86 -13.85 25.35
CA VAL A 181 16.08 -14.52 25.84
C VAL A 181 16.75 -13.71 26.95
N SER A 182 16.66 -12.38 26.89
CA SER A 182 17.19 -11.45 27.89
C SER A 182 16.53 -11.60 29.27
N CYS A 183 15.25 -11.97 29.31
CA CYS A 183 14.54 -12.25 30.56
C CYS A 183 15.16 -13.43 31.32
N LEU A 184 15.73 -14.41 30.61
CA LEU A 184 16.37 -15.59 31.21
C LEU A 184 17.58 -15.21 32.06
N TYR A 185 18.33 -14.16 31.69
CA TYR A 185 19.46 -13.69 32.49
C TYR A 185 18.99 -13.27 33.88
N PHE A 186 18.01 -12.37 33.96
CA PHE A 186 17.52 -11.87 35.24
C PHE A 186 16.85 -12.94 36.09
N LEU A 187 16.18 -13.92 35.47
CA LEU A 187 15.59 -15.06 36.17
C LEU A 187 16.66 -15.96 36.82
N LEU A 188 17.70 -16.29 36.07
CA LEU A 188 18.68 -17.32 36.46
C LEU A 188 19.90 -16.77 37.21
N SER A 189 20.29 -15.52 36.95
CA SER A 189 21.43 -14.83 37.57
C SER A 189 21.16 -14.49 39.03
N ASP A 190 22.17 -14.62 39.87
CA ASP A 190 22.14 -14.16 41.27
C ASP A 190 23.00 -12.93 41.53
N ASN A 191 23.66 -12.42 40.49
CA ASN A 191 24.56 -11.29 40.61
C ASN A 191 24.42 -10.36 39.41
N TYR A 192 23.50 -9.39 39.51
CA TYR A 192 23.35 -8.36 38.47
C TYR A 192 24.51 -7.35 38.43
N GLY A 193 25.47 -7.42 39.36
CA GLY A 193 26.53 -6.44 39.53
C GLY A 193 26.07 -5.16 40.24
N TRP A 194 24.85 -5.12 40.77
CA TRP A 194 24.29 -3.95 41.46
C TRP A 194 24.70 -3.94 42.92
N LYS A 195 25.34 -2.85 43.36
CA LYS A 195 25.76 -2.70 44.75
C LYS A 195 24.53 -2.48 45.64
N ASN A 196 24.49 -3.16 46.80
CA ASN A 196 23.47 -2.98 47.86
C ASN A 196 22.02 -3.27 47.44
N LEU A 197 21.78 -4.12 46.44
CA LEU A 197 20.41 -4.52 46.09
C LEU A 197 19.82 -5.42 47.20
N SER A 198 18.70 -4.98 47.80
CA SER A 198 18.02 -5.74 48.86
C SER A 198 17.46 -7.07 48.33
N ARG A 199 17.24 -8.05 49.22
CA ARG A 199 16.58 -9.33 48.88
C ARG A 199 15.22 -9.12 48.18
N LYS A 200 14.44 -8.14 48.65
CA LYS A 200 13.15 -7.75 48.03
C LYS A 200 13.35 -7.21 46.62
N GLY A 201 14.39 -6.40 46.39
CA GLY A 201 14.72 -5.88 45.07
C GLY A 201 15.11 -6.99 44.08
N PHE A 202 15.94 -7.95 44.50
CA PHE A 202 16.24 -9.12 43.66
C PHE A 202 14.98 -9.91 43.31
N LEU A 203 14.11 -10.18 44.29
CA LEU A 203 12.89 -10.94 44.05
C LEU A 203 11.96 -10.21 43.09
N PHE A 204 11.82 -8.89 43.26
CA PHE A 204 11.05 -8.05 42.34
C PHE A 204 11.56 -8.15 40.90
N VAL A 205 12.87 -8.03 40.68
CA VAL A 205 13.45 -8.15 39.33
C VAL A 205 13.19 -9.53 38.73
N LYS A 206 13.33 -10.62 39.50
CA LYS A 206 13.02 -11.98 39.00
C LYS A 206 11.55 -12.14 38.62
N ILE A 207 10.62 -11.70 39.48
CA ILE A 207 9.18 -11.77 39.21
C ILE A 207 8.84 -10.90 37.99
N PHE A 208 9.37 -9.68 37.93
CA PHE A 208 9.18 -8.78 36.81
C PHE A 208 9.66 -9.40 35.49
N SER A 209 10.86 -10.00 35.47
CA SER A 209 11.38 -10.69 34.29
C SER A 209 10.58 -11.94 33.92
N MET A 210 9.99 -12.64 34.90
CA MET A 210 9.10 -13.78 34.63
C MET A 210 7.81 -13.32 33.94
N VAL A 211 7.18 -12.26 34.46
CA VAL A 211 5.97 -11.68 33.87
C VAL A 211 6.30 -11.12 32.48
N ALA A 212 7.43 -10.44 32.32
CA ALA A 212 7.88 -9.93 31.02
C ALA A 212 8.06 -11.06 30.00
N PHE A 213 8.73 -12.15 30.39
CA PHE A 213 8.87 -13.34 29.55
C PHE A 213 7.52 -13.85 29.07
N TRP A 214 6.52 -13.93 29.97
CA TRP A 214 5.19 -14.39 29.62
C TRP A 214 4.45 -13.50 28.64
N LEU A 215 4.52 -12.19 28.85
CA LEU A 215 3.92 -11.22 27.94
C LEU A 215 4.60 -11.28 26.56
N PHE A 216 5.92 -11.42 26.51
CA PHE A 216 6.68 -11.51 25.25
C PHE A 216 6.34 -12.78 24.50
N LEU A 217 6.34 -13.93 25.18
CA LEU A 217 5.97 -15.20 24.57
C LEU A 217 4.53 -15.17 24.05
N THR A 218 3.59 -14.68 24.85
CA THR A 218 2.18 -14.53 24.46
C THR A 218 2.07 -13.68 23.20
N THR A 219 2.74 -12.53 23.17
CA THR A 219 2.76 -11.63 22.00
C THR A 219 3.33 -12.32 20.76
N VAL A 220 4.44 -13.07 20.89
CA VAL A 220 5.02 -13.83 19.78
C VAL A 220 4.05 -14.91 19.28
N VAL A 221 3.39 -15.64 20.18
CA VAL A 221 2.40 -16.67 19.85
C VAL A 221 1.19 -16.10 19.13
N ILE A 222 0.52 -15.07 19.66
CA ILE A 222 -0.63 -14.45 18.99
C ILE A 222 -0.24 -13.73 17.69
N SER A 223 1.03 -13.34 17.53
CA SER A 223 1.53 -12.71 16.31
C SER A 223 1.46 -13.63 15.09
N GLN A 224 1.39 -14.95 15.24
CA GLN A 224 1.31 -15.90 14.12
C GLN A 224 2.35 -15.63 13.01
N THR A 225 3.57 -15.25 13.42
CA THR A 225 4.66 -14.86 12.51
C THR A 225 5.64 -16.01 12.35
N ARG A 226 5.54 -16.75 11.23
CA ARG A 226 6.32 -17.97 10.96
C ARG A 226 7.83 -17.79 11.13
N SER A 227 8.40 -16.77 10.50
CA SER A 227 9.84 -16.50 10.58
C SER A 227 10.29 -16.16 12.00
N GLU A 228 9.41 -15.58 12.81
CA GLU A 228 9.70 -15.26 14.19
C GLU A 228 9.71 -16.50 15.10
N TYR A 229 8.83 -17.47 14.85
CA TYR A 229 8.90 -18.76 15.55
C TYR A 229 10.21 -19.48 15.26
N ILE A 230 10.64 -19.51 14.00
CA ILE A 230 11.94 -20.09 13.60
C ILE A 230 13.08 -19.35 14.32
N SER A 231 13.06 -18.02 14.31
CA SER A 231 14.06 -17.19 14.97
C SER A 231 14.13 -17.43 16.49
N MET A 232 12.97 -17.52 17.15
CA MET A 232 12.87 -17.80 18.59
C MET A 232 13.39 -19.20 18.92
N ILE A 233 12.92 -20.24 18.23
CA ILE A 233 13.33 -21.63 18.47
C ILE A 233 14.84 -21.77 18.24
N PHE A 234 15.36 -21.23 17.13
CA PHE A 234 16.79 -21.28 16.82
C PHE A 234 17.62 -20.57 17.90
N SER A 235 17.23 -19.35 18.30
CA SER A 235 17.94 -18.59 19.33
C SER A 235 17.94 -19.27 20.69
N VAL A 236 16.80 -19.86 21.11
CA VAL A 236 16.68 -20.61 22.37
C VAL A 236 17.49 -21.92 22.32
N ALA A 237 17.46 -22.63 21.20
CA ALA A 237 18.24 -23.87 21.02
C ALA A 237 19.75 -23.58 21.09
N VAL A 238 20.23 -22.56 20.38
CA VAL A 238 21.64 -22.12 20.43
C VAL A 238 22.03 -21.71 21.84
N PHE A 239 21.18 -20.93 22.53
CA PHE A 239 21.39 -20.56 23.93
C PHE A 239 21.55 -21.79 24.82
N ALA A 240 20.62 -22.75 24.76
CA ALA A 240 20.63 -23.94 25.60
C ALA A 240 21.88 -24.80 25.33
N ILE A 241 22.18 -25.09 24.06
CA ILE A 241 23.34 -25.90 23.68
C ILE A 241 24.63 -25.26 24.19
N LEU A 242 24.86 -23.97 23.90
CA LEU A 242 26.09 -23.29 24.32
C LEU A 242 26.17 -23.15 25.85
N TYR A 243 25.04 -22.89 26.52
CA TYR A 243 25.01 -22.85 27.97
C TYR A 243 25.42 -24.18 28.58
N PHE A 244 24.84 -25.31 28.14
CA PHE A 244 25.19 -26.63 28.69
C PHE A 244 26.64 -27.05 28.38
N VAL A 245 27.16 -26.70 27.20
CA VAL A 245 28.55 -27.03 26.81
C VAL A 245 29.57 -26.23 27.64
N TYR A 246 29.36 -24.93 27.82
CA TYR A 246 30.35 -24.05 28.47
C TYR A 246 30.13 -23.84 29.97
N SER A 247 28.92 -24.09 30.49
CA SER A 247 28.63 -24.00 31.94
C SER A 247 29.40 -25.05 32.76
N ARG A 248 29.74 -26.20 32.16
CA ARG A 248 30.55 -27.24 32.82
C ARG A 248 31.99 -26.81 33.08
N LYS A 249 32.51 -25.86 32.30
CA LYS A 249 33.89 -25.37 32.35
C LYS A 249 34.07 -24.10 33.19
N THR A 250 32.96 -23.51 33.63
CA THR A 250 32.95 -22.23 34.35
C THR A 250 32.72 -22.45 35.84
N LYS A 251 33.31 -21.58 36.66
CA LYS A 251 33.12 -21.58 38.11
C LYS A 251 31.75 -20.99 38.44
N THR A 252 31.07 -21.61 39.39
CA THR A 252 29.84 -21.06 39.98
C THR A 252 30.27 -19.91 40.89
N ASP A 253 29.64 -18.74 40.75
CA ASP A 253 29.83 -17.65 41.72
C ASP A 253 29.29 -18.10 43.08
N ASP A 254 29.86 -17.57 44.17
CA ASP A 254 29.32 -17.77 45.51
C ASP A 254 27.88 -17.24 45.54
N ASP A 255 26.93 -18.10 45.90
CA ASP A 255 25.51 -17.74 45.97
C ASP A 255 25.35 -16.67 47.06
N VAL A 256 25.23 -15.39 46.65
CA VAL A 256 25.11 -14.23 47.56
C VAL A 256 23.96 -14.40 48.58
N HIS A 257 22.93 -15.17 48.22
CA HIS A 257 21.73 -15.34 49.04
C HIS A 257 21.19 -16.79 49.13
N ASN A 258 21.86 -17.81 48.55
CA ASN A 258 21.44 -19.24 48.51
C ASN A 258 20.01 -19.49 47.94
N TRP A 259 19.79 -19.23 46.65
CA TRP A 259 18.44 -19.20 46.01
C TRP A 259 18.06 -20.50 45.26
N LYS A 260 18.74 -21.61 45.52
CA LYS A 260 18.57 -22.86 44.72
C LYS A 260 17.13 -23.33 44.61
N ASN A 261 16.39 -23.38 45.73
CA ASN A 261 14.99 -23.83 45.74
C ASN A 261 14.07 -22.85 45.01
N LEU A 262 14.26 -21.54 45.20
CA LEU A 262 13.48 -20.52 44.51
C LEU A 262 13.73 -20.55 42.99
N LYS A 263 14.98 -20.71 42.55
CA LYS A 263 15.31 -20.88 41.13
C LYS A 263 14.61 -22.10 40.52
N LYS A 264 14.67 -23.25 41.21
CA LYS A 264 14.01 -24.47 40.75
C LYS A 264 12.50 -24.27 40.62
N LEU A 265 11.87 -23.61 41.61
CA LEU A 265 10.46 -23.25 41.55
C LEU A 265 10.15 -22.31 40.38
N LEU A 266 10.90 -21.21 40.22
CA LEU A 266 10.70 -20.24 39.14
C LEU A 266 10.89 -20.88 37.76
N ILE A 267 11.87 -21.76 37.58
CA ILE A 267 12.07 -22.51 36.33
C ILE A 267 10.93 -23.49 36.09
N THR A 268 10.40 -24.14 37.13
CA THR A 268 9.25 -25.04 36.99
C THR A 268 8.00 -24.27 36.57
N ILE A 269 7.74 -23.12 37.21
CA ILE A 269 6.66 -22.19 36.83
C ILE A 269 6.89 -21.68 35.40
N LEU A 270 8.14 -21.38 35.03
CA LEU A 270 8.51 -21.00 33.68
C LEU A 270 8.13 -22.13 32.71
N ILE A 271 8.62 -23.35 32.86
CA ILE A 271 8.32 -24.43 31.91
C ILE A 271 6.80 -24.72 31.84
N PHE A 272 6.13 -24.73 32.99
CA PHE A 272 4.69 -24.95 33.07
C PHE A 272 3.90 -23.86 32.32
N GLY A 273 4.22 -22.59 32.51
CA GLY A 273 3.54 -21.51 31.79
C GLY A 273 3.78 -21.56 30.27
N VAL A 274 4.91 -22.10 29.79
CA VAL A 274 5.19 -22.21 28.35
C VAL A 274 4.22 -23.24 27.79
N ALA A 275 4.11 -24.39 28.47
CA ALA A 275 3.18 -25.44 28.11
C ALA A 275 1.73 -24.91 28.12
N VAL A 276 1.34 -24.19 29.17
CA VAL A 276 -0.01 -23.60 29.30
C VAL A 276 -0.32 -22.64 28.15
N ILE A 277 0.57 -21.69 27.84
CA ILE A 277 0.35 -20.74 26.72
C ILE A 277 0.27 -21.48 25.39
N MET A 278 1.15 -22.45 25.16
CA MET A 278 1.12 -23.24 23.94
C MET A 278 -0.19 -24.04 23.82
N VAL A 279 -0.72 -24.61 24.91
CA VAL A 279 -2.02 -25.31 24.90
C VAL A 279 -3.16 -24.32 24.67
N ILE A 280 -3.22 -23.22 25.41
CA ILE A 280 -4.30 -22.21 25.31
C ILE A 280 -4.40 -21.66 23.88
N TYR A 281 -3.30 -21.26 23.25
CA TYR A 281 -3.34 -20.64 21.92
C TYR A 281 -3.30 -21.63 20.74
N ASN A 282 -3.40 -22.93 21.02
CA ASN A 282 -3.60 -23.97 20.00
C ASN A 282 -4.88 -24.78 20.23
N THR A 283 -5.72 -24.38 21.17
CA THR A 283 -7.03 -24.99 21.44
C THR A 283 -8.15 -23.97 21.23
N ASP A 284 -9.34 -24.47 20.91
CA ASP A 284 -10.51 -23.62 20.68
C ASP A 284 -11.07 -23.16 22.03
N ASN A 285 -10.98 -21.86 22.29
CA ASN A 285 -11.46 -21.24 23.52
C ASN A 285 -11.71 -19.73 23.32
N PRO A 286 -12.29 -19.02 24.31
CA PRO A 286 -12.56 -17.58 24.18
C PRO A 286 -11.31 -16.71 23.94
N LEU A 287 -10.12 -17.13 24.41
CA LEU A 287 -8.88 -16.38 24.22
C LEU A 287 -8.32 -16.51 22.78
N THR A 288 -8.74 -17.53 22.04
CA THR A 288 -8.41 -17.70 20.61
C THR A 288 -9.49 -17.17 19.67
N GLY A 289 -10.56 -16.57 20.22
CA GLY A 289 -11.71 -16.11 19.46
C GLY A 289 -12.49 -17.26 18.82
N GLY A 290 -12.52 -18.43 19.49
CA GLY A 290 -13.11 -19.66 18.98
C GLY A 290 -12.25 -20.33 17.90
N GLY A 291 -10.93 -20.45 18.12
CA GLY A 291 -10.04 -21.15 17.17
C GLY A 291 -9.49 -20.30 16.03
N LYS A 292 -9.81 -19.00 15.97
CA LYS A 292 -9.25 -18.06 14.95
C LYS A 292 -7.74 -17.93 15.02
N VAL A 293 -7.14 -18.27 16.16
CA VAL A 293 -5.70 -18.28 16.38
C VAL A 293 -5.23 -19.69 16.70
N SER A 294 -4.31 -20.18 15.86
CA SER A 294 -3.61 -21.43 16.08
C SER A 294 -2.22 -21.36 15.46
N VAL A 295 -1.20 -21.82 16.19
CA VAL A 295 0.17 -21.91 15.67
C VAL A 295 0.27 -23.07 14.68
N THR A 296 -0.36 -24.21 15.01
CA THR A 296 -0.33 -25.42 14.17
C THR A 296 -0.98 -25.19 12.81
N SER A 297 -2.12 -24.49 12.75
CA SER A 297 -2.79 -24.15 11.49
C SER A 297 -1.94 -23.24 10.59
N ARG A 298 -1.06 -22.43 11.18
CA ARG A 298 -0.17 -21.53 10.43
C ARG A 298 1.01 -22.22 9.80
N PHE A 299 1.49 -23.30 10.42
CA PHE A 299 2.50 -24.18 9.83
C PHE A 299 1.89 -25.11 8.77
N SER A 300 0.67 -25.62 8.96
CA SER A 300 0.00 -26.43 7.93
C SER A 300 -0.34 -25.62 6.67
N ALA A 301 -0.72 -24.35 6.82
CA ALA A 301 -0.91 -23.41 5.71
C ALA A 301 0.40 -22.98 5.01
N MET A 302 1.56 -23.57 5.30
CA MET A 302 2.82 -23.30 4.58
C MET A 302 2.81 -23.78 3.13
N THR A 303 1.88 -24.66 2.75
CA THR A 303 1.68 -25.14 1.38
C THR A 303 1.01 -24.13 0.46
N SER A 304 0.57 -22.96 0.96
CA SER A 304 0.01 -21.90 0.11
C SER A 304 1.13 -21.21 -0.69
N VAL A 305 1.19 -21.53 -1.99
CA VAL A 305 2.20 -21.09 -2.98
C VAL A 305 2.44 -19.56 -2.94
N SER A 306 1.38 -18.76 -2.69
CA SER A 306 1.39 -17.29 -2.74
C SER A 306 2.47 -16.57 -1.94
N SER A 307 2.80 -17.02 -0.72
CA SER A 307 3.75 -16.29 0.13
C SER A 307 5.22 -16.49 -0.26
N ILE A 308 5.53 -17.52 -1.03
CA ILE A 308 6.89 -17.84 -1.46
C ILE A 308 7.24 -17.08 -2.73
N ASP A 309 6.33 -17.06 -3.70
CA ASP A 309 6.57 -16.39 -4.98
C ASP A 309 6.66 -14.86 -4.83
N GLU A 310 5.92 -14.26 -3.89
CA GLU A 310 6.11 -12.85 -3.51
C GLU A 310 7.54 -12.56 -3.03
N ARG A 311 8.07 -13.41 -2.14
CA ARG A 311 9.43 -13.23 -1.60
C ARG A 311 10.47 -13.50 -2.67
N LEU A 312 10.29 -14.55 -3.46
CA LEU A 312 11.19 -14.90 -4.56
C LEU A 312 11.26 -13.75 -5.57
N LEU A 313 10.12 -13.17 -5.94
CA LEU A 313 10.04 -12.02 -6.83
C LEU A 313 10.82 -10.82 -6.25
N ALA A 314 10.64 -10.50 -4.97
CA ALA A 314 11.39 -9.42 -4.30
C ALA A 314 12.90 -9.71 -4.18
N TRP A 315 13.28 -10.96 -3.95
CA TRP A 315 14.69 -11.40 -3.86
C TRP A 315 15.39 -11.32 -5.21
N LEU A 316 14.72 -11.82 -6.27
CA LEU A 316 15.21 -11.68 -7.64
C LEU A 316 15.29 -10.21 -8.05
N GLY A 317 14.34 -9.37 -7.62
CA GLY A 317 14.43 -7.92 -7.80
C GLY A 317 15.73 -7.34 -7.27
N ALA A 318 16.15 -7.73 -6.07
CA ALA A 318 17.43 -7.28 -5.50
C ALA A 318 18.65 -7.75 -6.32
N ILE A 319 18.60 -8.98 -6.84
CA ILE A 319 19.65 -9.56 -7.68
C ILE A 319 19.72 -8.83 -9.03
N TYR A 320 18.58 -8.51 -9.65
CA TYR A 320 18.53 -7.74 -10.89
C TYR A 320 19.04 -6.31 -10.68
N GLN A 321 18.68 -5.67 -9.56
CA GLN A 321 19.24 -4.38 -9.18
C GLN A 321 20.77 -4.41 -9.06
N TRP A 322 21.32 -5.48 -8.45
CA TRP A 322 22.76 -5.66 -8.33
C TRP A 322 23.46 -5.78 -9.69
N LYS A 323 22.80 -6.36 -10.70
CA LYS A 323 23.36 -6.46 -12.07
C LYS A 323 23.62 -5.09 -12.70
N GLU A 324 22.86 -4.05 -12.33
CA GLU A 324 23.06 -2.68 -12.83
C GLU A 324 24.37 -2.04 -12.34
N ASN A 325 24.75 -2.28 -11.08
CA ASN A 325 26.02 -1.81 -10.51
C ASN A 325 26.56 -2.79 -9.47
N LYS A 326 27.48 -3.66 -9.90
CA LYS A 326 27.92 -4.82 -9.11
C LYS A 326 28.78 -4.48 -7.89
N LEU A 327 29.59 -3.42 -7.98
CA LEU A 327 30.63 -3.12 -6.98
C LEU A 327 30.07 -2.35 -5.79
N ILE A 328 29.48 -1.19 -6.06
CA ILE A 328 28.99 -0.25 -5.05
C ILE A 328 27.46 -0.17 -5.00
N GLY A 329 26.76 -0.95 -5.84
CA GLY A 329 25.31 -0.95 -5.88
C GLY A 329 24.73 0.31 -6.52
N THR A 330 23.41 0.35 -6.54
CA THR A 330 22.64 1.45 -7.15
C THR A 330 22.40 2.63 -6.20
N GLY A 331 22.73 2.47 -4.91
CA GLY A 331 22.57 3.47 -3.85
C GLY A 331 21.73 2.97 -2.69
N ILE A 332 22.18 3.22 -1.45
CA ILE A 332 21.41 2.89 -0.25
C ILE A 332 20.03 3.56 -0.25
N GLY A 333 18.99 2.77 0.01
CA GLY A 333 17.59 3.20 -0.01
C GLY A 333 16.92 3.28 -1.39
N THR A 334 17.58 2.88 -2.48
CA THR A 334 17.03 2.97 -3.84
C THR A 334 16.12 1.82 -4.25
N TYR A 335 16.10 0.69 -3.53
CA TYR A 335 15.24 -0.45 -3.87
C TYR A 335 13.78 0.00 -4.00
N GLN A 336 13.28 0.84 -3.08
CA GLN A 336 11.88 1.28 -3.04
C GLN A 336 11.43 2.15 -4.23
N ILE A 337 12.36 2.79 -4.94
CA ILE A 337 12.07 3.60 -6.14
C ILE A 337 12.36 2.85 -7.45
N LYS A 338 13.26 1.86 -7.42
CA LYS A 338 13.62 1.04 -8.58
C LYS A 338 12.80 -0.25 -8.70
N ALA A 339 12.21 -0.73 -7.60
CA ALA A 339 11.56 -2.03 -7.55
C ALA A 339 10.56 -2.25 -8.68
N ILE A 340 9.65 -1.31 -8.94
CA ILE A 340 8.63 -1.51 -9.98
C ILE A 340 9.27 -1.69 -11.37
N ASP A 341 10.29 -0.92 -11.71
CA ASP A 341 11.00 -1.03 -12.99
C ASP A 341 11.78 -2.35 -13.09
N ILE A 342 12.41 -2.77 -12.00
CA ILE A 342 13.20 -4.01 -11.98
C ILE A 342 12.31 -5.26 -12.00
N LEU A 343 11.17 -5.20 -11.32
CA LEU A 343 10.22 -6.31 -11.26
C LEU A 343 9.59 -6.59 -12.63
N GLN A 344 9.42 -5.57 -13.48
CA GLN A 344 9.05 -5.75 -14.87
C GLN A 344 10.01 -6.72 -15.57
N ASP A 345 11.32 -6.53 -15.43
CA ASP A 345 12.33 -7.41 -16.06
C ASP A 345 12.29 -8.82 -15.46
N VAL A 346 12.15 -8.93 -14.14
CA VAL A 346 12.04 -10.24 -13.47
C VAL A 346 10.82 -11.01 -13.98
N MET A 347 9.67 -10.36 -14.10
CA MET A 347 8.42 -11.00 -14.55
C MET A 347 8.44 -11.31 -16.05
N LYS A 348 9.16 -10.54 -16.85
CA LYS A 348 9.40 -10.87 -18.26
C LYS A 348 10.18 -12.18 -18.40
N ASP A 349 11.20 -12.38 -17.56
CA ASP A 349 12.00 -13.61 -17.55
C ASP A 349 11.32 -14.77 -16.80
N ARG A 350 10.38 -14.47 -15.90
CA ARG A 350 9.69 -15.41 -14.99
C ARG A 350 8.17 -15.09 -14.89
N PRO A 351 7.37 -15.30 -15.95
CA PRO A 351 5.94 -14.97 -15.94
C PRO A 351 5.14 -15.70 -14.86
N GLU A 352 5.59 -16.86 -14.38
CA GLU A 352 4.96 -17.61 -13.30
C GLU A 352 4.95 -16.83 -11.96
N LEU A 353 5.74 -15.77 -11.82
CA LEU A 353 5.79 -14.91 -10.64
C LEU A 353 4.81 -13.73 -10.68
N LEU A 354 4.06 -13.54 -11.78
CA LEU A 354 3.12 -12.43 -11.95
C LEU A 354 2.10 -12.32 -10.80
N TYR A 355 1.55 -13.46 -10.35
CA TYR A 355 0.56 -13.46 -9.27
C TYR A 355 1.15 -13.08 -7.89
N GLY A 356 2.48 -13.13 -7.76
CA GLY A 356 3.24 -12.70 -6.58
C GLY A 356 3.55 -11.21 -6.59
N TRP A 357 3.05 -10.44 -7.56
CA TRP A 357 3.32 -9.01 -7.63
C TRP A 357 2.79 -8.27 -6.41
N ASN A 358 3.62 -7.35 -5.91
CA ASN A 358 3.28 -6.43 -4.85
C ASN A 358 4.05 -5.13 -5.05
N ASN A 359 3.60 -4.05 -4.42
CA ASN A 359 4.34 -2.78 -4.40
C ASN A 359 5.50 -2.84 -3.39
N PHE A 360 6.48 -3.69 -3.66
CA PHE A 360 7.61 -3.96 -2.76
C PHE A 360 8.42 -2.68 -2.51
N LYS A 361 8.44 -2.24 -1.25
CA LYS A 361 9.34 -1.16 -0.80
C LYS A 361 10.64 -1.69 -0.21
N ARG A 362 10.71 -3.01 0.02
CA ARG A 362 11.85 -3.76 0.58
C ARG A 362 11.88 -5.16 -0.03
N THR A 363 13.02 -5.81 0.03
CA THR A 363 13.24 -7.16 -0.49
C THR A 363 12.70 -8.26 0.42
N HIS A 364 12.32 -7.94 1.66
CA HIS A 364 12.10 -8.96 2.72
C HIS A 364 13.33 -9.87 2.97
N ASN A 365 14.53 -9.34 2.72
CA ASN A 365 15.82 -9.94 3.07
C ASN A 365 16.88 -8.83 3.08
N ASP A 366 17.29 -8.39 4.28
CA ASP A 366 18.23 -7.27 4.44
C ASP A 366 19.56 -7.53 3.70
N TYR A 367 20.04 -8.77 3.65
CA TYR A 367 21.30 -9.12 2.98
C TYR A 367 21.23 -8.94 1.46
N LEU A 368 20.13 -9.39 0.84
CA LEU A 368 19.91 -9.17 -0.60
C LEU A 368 19.65 -7.69 -0.91
N GLN A 369 18.98 -6.96 -0.01
CA GLN A 369 18.82 -5.53 -0.18
C GLN A 369 20.16 -4.79 -0.14
N VAL A 370 21.03 -5.16 0.82
CA VAL A 370 22.40 -4.66 0.91
C VAL A 370 23.17 -4.94 -0.39
N LEU A 371 23.02 -6.14 -0.96
CA LEU A 371 23.65 -6.47 -2.25
C LEU A 371 23.18 -5.56 -3.40
N GLY A 372 21.86 -5.36 -3.56
CA GLY A 372 21.32 -4.52 -4.65
C GLY A 372 21.63 -3.03 -4.47
N GLU A 373 21.61 -2.54 -3.23
CA GLU A 373 21.75 -1.12 -2.93
C GLU A 373 23.21 -0.68 -2.74
N THR A 374 24.07 -1.52 -2.15
CA THR A 374 25.47 -1.18 -1.82
C THR A 374 26.52 -2.06 -2.50
N GLY A 375 26.07 -3.03 -3.32
CA GLY A 375 26.94 -3.87 -4.13
C GLY A 375 27.69 -4.93 -3.32
N ILE A 376 28.63 -5.59 -3.99
CA ILE A 376 29.41 -6.67 -3.37
C ILE A 376 30.28 -6.17 -2.21
N PHE A 377 30.76 -4.92 -2.25
CA PHE A 377 31.55 -4.36 -1.14
C PHE A 377 30.73 -4.20 0.13
N GLY A 378 29.47 -3.77 0.02
CA GLY A 378 28.58 -3.68 1.16
C GLY A 378 28.20 -5.05 1.71
N LEU A 379 27.87 -6.00 0.83
CA LEU A 379 27.56 -7.37 1.23
C LEU A 379 28.74 -8.05 1.94
N ILE A 380 29.94 -7.98 1.36
CA ILE A 380 31.16 -8.55 1.98
C ILE A 380 31.41 -7.91 3.34
N SER A 381 31.23 -6.59 3.48
CA SER A 381 31.41 -5.90 4.77
C SER A 381 30.44 -6.42 5.83
N VAL A 382 29.18 -6.65 5.47
CA VAL A 382 28.17 -7.23 6.39
C VAL A 382 28.48 -8.70 6.73
N LEU A 383 28.92 -9.50 5.76
CA LEU A 383 29.32 -10.90 5.99
C LEU A 383 30.57 -11.00 6.88
N LEU A 384 31.56 -10.13 6.69
CA LEU A 384 32.74 -10.05 7.54
C LEU A 384 32.40 -9.55 8.95
N LEU A 385 31.46 -8.60 9.07
CA LEU A 385 30.92 -8.21 10.37
C LEU A 385 30.30 -9.42 11.07
N MET A 386 29.40 -10.14 10.40
CA MET A 386 28.77 -11.36 10.93
C MET A 386 29.82 -12.38 11.39
N LEU A 387 30.79 -12.69 10.53
CA LEU A 387 31.87 -13.62 10.83
C LEU A 387 32.69 -13.16 12.05
N SER A 388 33.02 -11.87 12.12
CA SER A 388 33.76 -11.32 13.26
C SER A 388 33.00 -11.50 14.57
N LEU A 389 31.68 -11.24 14.60
CA LEU A 389 30.83 -11.41 15.79
C LEU A 389 30.81 -12.88 16.24
N ILE A 390 30.71 -13.81 15.30
CA ILE A 390 30.76 -15.26 15.57
C ILE A 390 32.12 -15.64 16.18
N ILE A 391 33.22 -15.18 15.57
CA ILE A 391 34.59 -15.42 16.06
C ILE A 391 34.76 -14.85 17.48
N TYR A 392 34.28 -13.64 17.74
CA TYR A 392 34.27 -13.02 19.07
C TYR A 392 33.52 -13.86 20.08
N ALA A 393 32.31 -14.31 19.74
CA ALA A 393 31.50 -15.13 20.61
C ALA A 393 32.21 -16.42 21.00
N PHE A 394 32.71 -17.18 20.04
CA PHE A 394 33.42 -18.43 20.33
C PHE A 394 34.74 -18.20 21.08
N LYS A 395 35.46 -17.10 20.82
CA LYS A 395 36.65 -16.76 21.60
C LYS A 395 36.29 -16.48 23.05
N TYR A 396 35.28 -15.65 23.29
CA TYR A 396 34.84 -15.31 24.63
C TYR A 396 34.34 -16.54 25.40
N LEU A 397 33.50 -17.38 24.78
CA LEU A 397 32.98 -18.61 25.38
C LEU A 397 34.09 -19.59 25.81
N LYS A 398 35.22 -19.62 25.10
CA LYS A 398 36.38 -20.44 25.49
C LYS A 398 37.18 -19.87 26.66
N THR A 399 37.04 -18.58 26.95
CA THR A 399 37.85 -17.86 27.96
C THR A 399 37.07 -17.39 29.17
N VAL A 400 35.74 -17.46 29.14
CA VAL A 400 34.88 -17.03 30.25
C VAL A 400 35.09 -17.95 31.45
N GLU A 401 35.25 -17.33 32.63
CA GLU A 401 35.56 -18.05 33.87
C GLU A 401 34.33 -18.17 34.78
N ARG A 402 33.48 -17.13 34.81
CA ARG A 402 32.28 -17.06 35.67
C ARG A 402 31.02 -17.51 34.93
N LYS A 403 30.25 -18.39 35.57
CA LYS A 403 28.95 -18.86 35.03
C LYS A 403 27.96 -17.73 34.75
N ASP A 404 27.95 -16.70 35.60
CA ASP A 404 27.00 -15.61 35.47
C ASP A 404 27.34 -14.67 34.29
N ASP A 405 28.63 -14.44 34.03
CA ASP A 405 29.06 -13.70 32.83
C ASP A 405 28.80 -14.49 31.55
N LEU A 406 28.98 -15.81 31.58
CA LEU A 406 28.59 -16.70 30.49
C LEU A 406 27.09 -16.56 30.18
N LEU A 407 26.26 -16.58 31.22
CA LEU A 407 24.81 -16.40 31.09
C LEU A 407 24.48 -15.02 30.48
N LEU A 408 25.04 -13.93 31.00
CA LEU A 408 24.81 -12.59 30.48
C LEU A 408 25.22 -12.50 29.00
N PHE A 409 26.42 -12.97 28.67
CA PHE A 409 26.92 -12.96 27.30
C PHE A 409 26.01 -13.75 26.35
N LEU A 410 25.60 -14.97 26.74
CA LEU A 410 24.74 -15.81 25.91
C LEU A 410 23.37 -15.18 25.67
N THR A 411 22.77 -14.53 26.67
CA THR A 411 21.49 -13.83 26.46
C THR A 411 21.62 -12.66 25.49
N ILE A 412 22.70 -11.88 25.58
CA ILE A 412 22.98 -10.78 24.66
C ILE A 412 23.22 -11.31 23.24
N ALA A 413 24.08 -12.32 23.09
CA ALA A 413 24.42 -12.92 21.81
C ALA A 413 23.21 -13.57 21.13
N CYS A 414 22.40 -14.34 21.87
CA CYS A 414 21.24 -15.03 21.32
C CYS A 414 20.08 -14.06 21.02
N GLY A 415 19.93 -12.97 21.78
CA GLY A 415 19.03 -11.87 21.41
C GLY A 415 19.42 -11.23 20.08
N PHE A 416 20.72 -11.07 19.80
CA PHE A 416 21.21 -10.57 18.51
C PHE A 416 21.08 -11.62 17.38
N ILE A 417 21.28 -12.91 17.67
CA ILE A 417 21.01 -13.99 16.69
C ILE A 417 19.55 -13.95 16.23
N ALA A 418 18.60 -13.70 17.15
CA ALA A 418 17.19 -13.57 16.78
C ALA A 418 16.94 -12.44 15.75
N PHE A 419 17.66 -11.32 15.90
CA PHE A 419 17.66 -10.24 14.92
C PHE A 419 18.24 -10.68 13.57
N MET A 420 19.42 -11.32 13.57
CA MET A 420 20.08 -11.77 12.34
C MET A 420 19.25 -12.78 11.54
N VAL A 421 18.68 -13.79 12.22
CA VAL A 421 17.81 -14.79 11.57
C VAL A 421 16.58 -14.09 10.97
N GLN A 422 15.98 -13.14 11.70
CA GLN A 422 14.84 -12.42 11.17
C GLN A 422 15.18 -11.50 9.99
N SER A 423 16.38 -10.90 9.94
CA SER A 423 16.87 -10.13 8.79
C SER A 423 17.04 -10.96 7.51
N PHE A 424 17.07 -12.29 7.60
CA PHE A 424 17.02 -13.16 6.41
C PHE A 424 15.62 -13.24 5.79
N PHE A 425 14.57 -13.19 6.62
CA PHE A 425 13.17 -13.37 6.21
C PHE A 425 12.36 -12.05 6.15
N SER A 426 12.96 -10.95 6.62
CA SER A 426 12.32 -9.66 6.82
C SER A 426 13.37 -8.55 6.86
N PHE A 427 12.99 -7.37 7.37
CA PHE A 427 13.81 -6.16 7.40
C PHE A 427 13.76 -5.41 8.75
N PRO A 428 13.99 -6.08 9.90
CA PRO A 428 13.85 -5.48 11.23
C PRO A 428 14.79 -4.30 11.47
N GLY A 429 15.93 -4.22 10.76
CA GLY A 429 16.88 -3.11 10.87
C GLY A 429 16.32 -1.73 10.47
N HIS A 430 15.24 -1.70 9.69
CA HIS A 430 14.57 -0.48 9.26
C HIS A 430 13.64 0.13 10.32
N LEU A 431 13.41 -0.58 11.44
CA LEU A 431 12.58 -0.10 12.54
C LEU A 431 13.49 0.28 13.69
N LEU A 432 13.38 1.52 14.16
CA LEU A 432 14.37 2.07 15.07
C LEU A 432 14.49 1.34 16.41
N PRO A 433 13.40 0.93 17.09
CA PRO A 433 13.53 0.19 18.35
C PRO A 433 14.29 -1.13 18.20
N ASN A 434 14.03 -1.87 17.11
CA ASN A 434 14.70 -3.14 16.80
C ASN A 434 16.18 -2.92 16.49
N SER A 435 16.50 -1.95 15.62
CA SER A 435 17.90 -1.65 15.28
C SER A 435 18.70 -1.07 16.44
N LEU A 436 18.10 -0.23 17.30
CA LEU A 436 18.76 0.29 18.50
C LEU A 436 19.06 -0.82 19.51
N LEU A 437 18.12 -1.74 19.74
CA LEU A 437 18.36 -2.92 20.59
C LEU A 437 19.45 -3.81 19.98
N ALA A 438 19.38 -4.11 18.68
CA ALA A 438 20.38 -4.92 18.00
C ALA A 438 21.79 -4.30 18.09
N LEU A 439 21.88 -2.99 17.91
CA LEU A 439 23.12 -2.23 18.06
C LEU A 439 23.64 -2.30 19.50
N PHE A 440 22.78 -2.10 20.50
CA PHE A 440 23.18 -2.25 21.90
C PHE A 440 23.70 -3.66 22.21
N LEU A 441 23.01 -4.71 21.75
CA LEU A 441 23.41 -6.09 21.98
C LEU A 441 24.76 -6.42 21.33
N ALA A 442 24.91 -6.15 20.03
CA ALA A 442 26.14 -6.45 19.29
C ALA A 442 27.34 -5.65 19.83
N SER A 443 27.18 -4.33 20.03
CA SER A 443 28.26 -3.47 20.53
C SER A 443 28.67 -3.84 21.96
N THR A 444 27.71 -4.19 22.82
CA THR A 444 28.04 -4.67 24.18
C THR A 444 28.80 -6.00 24.12
N ALA A 445 28.36 -6.96 23.29
CA ALA A 445 29.00 -8.27 23.16
C ALA A 445 30.48 -8.19 22.74
N VAL A 446 30.83 -7.26 21.85
CA VAL A 446 32.23 -7.01 21.44
C VAL A 446 32.91 -5.91 22.25
N GLY A 447 32.24 -5.36 23.25
CA GLY A 447 32.71 -4.22 24.02
C GLY A 447 33.81 -4.57 25.03
N THR A 448 34.35 -3.53 25.66
CA THR A 448 35.46 -3.65 26.62
C THR A 448 35.18 -4.55 27.82
N TYR A 449 33.92 -4.74 28.23
CA TYR A 449 33.54 -5.66 29.32
C TYR A 449 33.82 -7.12 28.96
N PHE A 450 33.33 -7.58 27.80
CA PHE A 450 33.49 -8.98 27.38
C PHE A 450 34.81 -9.23 26.65
N ASN A 451 35.33 -8.27 25.88
CA ASN A 451 36.63 -8.39 25.21
C ASN A 451 37.76 -7.69 25.97
N GLY A 452 37.86 -7.90 27.28
CA GLY A 452 38.92 -7.30 28.11
C GLY A 452 40.34 -7.71 27.68
N ARG A 453 40.50 -8.90 27.08
CA ARG A 453 41.78 -9.43 26.54
C ARG A 453 42.18 -8.84 25.19
N ARG A 454 41.37 -7.92 24.63
CA ARG A 454 41.64 -7.20 23.38
C ARG A 454 41.86 -8.11 22.16
N PHE A 455 41.16 -9.24 22.10
CA PHE A 455 41.23 -10.11 20.94
C PHE A 455 40.71 -9.40 19.69
N LEU A 456 41.44 -9.43 18.57
CA LEU A 456 41.10 -8.70 17.34
C LEU A 456 40.69 -7.23 17.56
N ALA A 457 41.26 -6.59 18.59
CA ALA A 457 40.92 -5.22 18.95
C ALA A 457 42.18 -4.43 19.27
N ILE A 458 42.12 -3.13 19.00
CA ILE A 458 43.22 -2.20 19.19
C ILE A 458 42.78 -1.06 20.12
N ASP A 459 43.72 -0.60 20.96
CA ASP A 459 43.59 0.68 21.65
C ASP A 459 44.15 1.79 20.76
N ILE A 460 43.30 2.74 20.41
CA ILE A 460 43.68 3.92 19.65
C ILE A 460 43.79 5.09 20.62
N GLU A 461 44.98 5.66 20.74
CA GLU A 461 45.21 6.91 21.45
C GLU A 461 45.30 8.07 20.46
N VAL A 462 44.41 9.05 20.61
CA VAL A 462 44.31 10.21 19.74
C VAL A 462 44.77 11.44 20.51
N GLY A 463 45.92 11.98 20.12
CA GLY A 463 46.48 13.22 20.68
C GLY A 463 45.75 14.49 20.21
N ARG A 464 46.13 15.65 20.76
CA ARG A 464 45.39 16.92 20.65
C ARG A 464 45.03 17.36 19.22
N SER A 465 45.96 17.26 18.26
CA SER A 465 45.72 17.69 16.87
C SER A 465 44.72 16.79 16.14
N LYS A 466 44.90 15.47 16.22
CA LYS A 466 43.98 14.49 15.64
C LYS A 466 42.62 14.47 16.35
N LEU A 467 42.58 14.83 17.64
CA LEU A 467 41.35 14.92 18.42
C LEU A 467 40.43 16.02 17.89
N ALA A 468 40.97 17.18 17.52
CA ALA A 468 40.18 18.26 16.94
C ALA A 468 39.47 17.82 15.65
N ILE A 469 40.20 17.14 14.76
CA ILE A 469 39.66 16.61 13.49
C ILE A 469 38.55 15.58 13.77
N PHE A 470 38.79 14.65 14.70
CA PHE A 470 37.79 13.64 15.06
C PHE A 470 36.52 14.27 15.67
N SER A 471 36.67 15.26 16.56
CA SER A 471 35.54 15.99 17.13
C SER A 471 34.74 16.74 16.07
N ILE A 472 35.40 17.38 15.10
CA ILE A 472 34.73 18.04 13.97
C ILE A 472 33.96 17.01 13.13
N PHE A 473 34.57 15.86 12.82
CA PHE A 473 33.89 14.79 12.10
C PHE A 473 32.64 14.29 12.83
N VAL A 474 32.74 14.02 14.14
CA VAL A 474 31.60 13.58 14.96
C VAL A 474 30.50 14.65 14.97
N LEU A 475 30.83 15.93 15.12
CA LEU A 475 29.86 17.02 15.07
C LEU A 475 29.21 17.14 13.69
N LEU A 476 29.99 17.07 12.61
CA LEU A 476 29.47 17.15 11.25
C LEU A 476 28.45 16.03 10.97
N ILE A 477 28.79 14.79 11.32
CA ILE A 477 27.89 13.64 11.12
C ILE A 477 26.63 13.76 11.98
N THR A 478 26.76 14.13 13.26
CA THR A 478 25.62 14.23 14.19
C THR A 478 24.69 15.39 13.85
N ILE A 479 25.23 16.57 13.52
CA ILE A 479 24.45 17.75 13.10
C ILE A 479 23.75 17.45 11.76
N SER A 480 24.47 16.93 10.77
CA SER A 480 23.89 16.63 9.45
C SER A 480 22.78 15.58 9.55
N SER A 481 23.00 14.49 10.29
CA SER A 481 21.98 13.46 10.51
C SER A 481 20.78 14.02 11.25
N THR A 482 21.00 14.84 12.29
CA THR A 482 19.91 15.48 13.04
C THR A 482 19.09 16.39 12.13
N PHE A 483 19.74 17.26 11.37
CA PHE A 483 19.07 18.15 10.43
C PHE A 483 18.25 17.38 9.39
N LEU A 484 18.79 16.33 8.78
CA LEU A 484 18.09 15.54 7.77
C LEU A 484 16.90 14.77 8.34
N LYS A 485 17.05 14.13 9.50
CA LYS A 485 15.95 13.40 10.16
C LYS A 485 14.83 14.33 10.63
N TRP A 486 15.16 15.52 11.15
CA TRP A 486 14.14 16.52 11.50
C TRP A 486 13.42 17.07 10.28
N ASN A 487 14.13 17.38 9.19
CA ASN A 487 13.48 17.81 7.96
C ASN A 487 12.53 16.74 7.41
N TYR A 488 12.95 15.47 7.41
CA TYR A 488 12.09 14.37 6.97
C TYR A 488 10.86 14.24 7.87
N PHE A 489 11.04 14.27 9.20
CA PHE A 489 9.95 14.21 10.17
C PHE A 489 8.95 15.36 10.01
N ILE A 490 9.42 16.61 9.94
CA ILE A 490 8.54 17.78 9.80
C ILE A 490 7.82 17.73 8.43
N SER A 491 8.52 17.36 7.36
CA SER A 491 7.92 17.18 6.03
C SER A 491 6.79 16.14 6.06
N GLU A 492 6.98 15.02 6.76
CA GLU A 492 5.93 14.01 6.93
C GLU A 492 4.72 14.53 7.73
N VAL A 493 4.93 15.34 8.77
CA VAL A 493 3.83 15.95 9.54
C VAL A 493 2.97 16.82 8.62
N TYR A 494 3.60 17.68 7.82
CA TYR A 494 2.90 18.50 6.83
C TYR A 494 2.22 17.63 5.76
N PHE A 495 2.91 16.63 5.23
CA PHE A 495 2.30 15.69 4.27
C PHE A 495 1.05 15.02 4.84
N LYS A 496 1.11 14.54 6.09
CA LYS A 496 -0.01 13.86 6.74
C LYS A 496 -1.22 14.77 6.92
N ASN A 497 -0.99 16.00 7.36
CA ASN A 497 -2.04 17.01 7.43
C ASN A 497 -2.61 17.32 6.04
N GLY A 498 -1.74 17.44 5.03
CA GLY A 498 -2.15 17.64 3.63
C GLY A 498 -3.00 16.49 3.10
N ASN A 499 -2.57 15.24 3.29
CA ASN A 499 -3.30 14.03 2.90
C ASN A 499 -4.63 13.87 3.66
N SER A 500 -4.69 14.28 4.93
CA SER A 500 -5.93 14.23 5.71
C SER A 500 -6.96 15.24 5.16
N ASN A 501 -6.52 16.46 4.82
CA ASN A 501 -7.37 17.45 4.15
C ASN A 501 -7.76 16.98 2.73
N TYR A 502 -6.85 16.32 2.00
CA TYR A 502 -7.17 15.72 0.69
C TYR A 502 -8.24 14.63 0.80
N SER A 503 -8.16 13.77 1.82
CA SER A 503 -9.14 12.70 2.04
C SER A 503 -10.50 13.28 2.47
N ALA A 504 -10.50 14.32 3.30
CA ALA A 504 -11.70 15.08 3.64
C ALA A 504 -12.32 15.74 2.40
N LEU A 505 -11.49 16.32 1.52
CA LEU A 505 -11.91 16.88 0.24
C LEU A 505 -12.60 15.84 -0.65
N LEU A 506 -12.03 14.64 -0.80
CA LEU A 506 -12.66 13.56 -1.58
C LEU A 506 -14.03 13.16 -1.02
N SER A 507 -14.16 13.11 0.31
CA SER A 507 -15.42 12.81 0.98
C SER A 507 -16.46 13.91 0.73
N VAL A 508 -16.04 15.18 0.81
CA VAL A 508 -16.90 16.34 0.50
C VAL A 508 -17.33 16.35 -0.95
N THR A 509 -16.43 16.11 -1.91
CA THR A 509 -16.77 16.06 -3.35
C THR A 509 -17.77 14.92 -3.65
N SER A 510 -17.60 13.76 -3.02
CA SER A 510 -18.52 12.62 -3.17
C SER A 510 -19.91 12.94 -2.62
N GLU A 511 -19.97 13.51 -1.40
CA GLU A 511 -21.23 13.92 -0.78
C GLU A 511 -21.94 15.01 -1.59
N LYS A 512 -21.18 15.99 -2.10
CA LYS A 512 -21.69 17.06 -2.96
C LYS A 512 -22.32 16.49 -4.23
N SER A 513 -21.64 15.55 -4.89
CA SER A 513 -22.17 14.89 -6.09
C SER A 513 -23.50 14.17 -5.81
N ARG A 514 -23.60 13.49 -4.65
CA ARG A 514 -24.84 12.84 -4.21
C ARG A 514 -25.97 13.85 -3.95
N LEU A 515 -25.68 14.96 -3.26
CA LEU A 515 -26.67 16.00 -3.00
C LEU A 515 -27.12 16.71 -4.27
N GLN A 516 -26.23 16.92 -5.25
CA GLN A 516 -26.60 17.47 -6.56
C GLN A 516 -27.56 16.54 -7.32
N GLN A 517 -27.38 15.22 -7.24
CA GLN A 517 -28.34 14.27 -7.81
C GLN A 517 -29.71 14.37 -7.12
N TYR A 518 -29.74 14.50 -5.79
CA TYR A 518 -30.99 14.73 -5.07
C TYR A 518 -31.62 16.07 -5.42
N GLU A 519 -30.85 17.14 -5.58
CA GLU A 519 -31.35 18.44 -6.01
C GLU A 519 -32.09 18.31 -7.35
N GLN A 520 -31.47 17.67 -8.35
CA GLN A 520 -32.10 17.42 -9.65
C GLN A 520 -33.38 16.57 -9.52
N PHE A 521 -33.35 15.54 -8.69
CA PHE A 521 -34.53 14.71 -8.43
C PHE A 521 -35.70 15.51 -7.83
N TYR A 522 -35.45 16.36 -6.84
CA TYR A 522 -36.48 17.19 -6.23
C TYR A 522 -36.99 18.30 -7.16
N LEU A 523 -36.12 18.87 -8.00
CA LEU A 523 -36.52 19.82 -9.05
C LEU A 523 -37.47 19.14 -10.06
N GLN A 524 -37.14 17.93 -10.51
CA GLN A 524 -38.02 17.15 -11.39
C GLN A 524 -39.34 16.75 -10.72
N LYS A 525 -39.34 16.42 -9.42
CA LYS A 525 -40.59 16.16 -8.68
C LYS A 525 -41.46 17.40 -8.57
N LEU A 526 -40.88 18.57 -8.34
CA LEU A 526 -41.61 19.84 -8.32
C LEU A 526 -42.24 20.13 -9.69
N GLU A 527 -41.50 19.93 -10.78
CA GLU A 527 -42.01 20.08 -12.15
C GLU A 527 -43.16 19.10 -12.44
N LYS A 528 -43.04 17.82 -12.03
CA LYS A 528 -44.12 16.83 -12.16
C LYS A 528 -45.35 17.17 -11.32
N LEU A 529 -45.16 17.76 -10.13
CA LEU A 529 -46.25 18.22 -9.28
C LEU A 529 -46.96 19.42 -9.92
N GLU A 530 -46.22 20.37 -10.48
CA GLU A 530 -46.79 21.54 -11.18
C GLU A 530 -47.59 21.13 -12.42
N ASN A 531 -47.12 20.13 -13.14
CA ASN A 531 -47.81 19.57 -14.32
C ASN A 531 -48.84 18.47 -13.98
N LEU A 532 -48.96 18.06 -12.71
CA LEU A 532 -49.79 16.94 -12.25
C LEU A 532 -49.61 15.67 -13.10
N THR A 533 -48.36 15.30 -13.40
CA THR A 533 -47.99 14.14 -14.21
C THR A 533 -47.34 13.04 -13.37
N GLY A 534 -47.25 11.83 -13.93
CA GLY A 534 -46.60 10.68 -13.29
C GLY A 534 -47.25 10.33 -11.94
N GLU A 535 -46.43 10.33 -10.88
CA GLU A 535 -46.87 10.00 -9.51
C GLU A 535 -47.90 10.99 -8.94
N PHE A 536 -48.05 12.19 -9.51
CA PHE A 536 -49.03 13.21 -9.07
C PHE A 536 -50.30 13.23 -9.92
N SER A 537 -50.46 12.29 -10.86
CA SER A 537 -51.65 12.20 -11.74
C SER A 537 -52.97 11.96 -10.99
N TYR A 538 -52.92 11.37 -9.79
CA TYR A 538 -54.08 11.19 -8.91
C TYR A 538 -54.61 12.52 -8.32
N LEU A 539 -53.82 13.59 -8.37
CA LEU A 539 -54.19 14.93 -7.91
C LEU A 539 -54.90 15.77 -8.99
N ARG A 540 -55.07 15.23 -10.21
CA ARG A 540 -55.90 15.84 -11.25
C ARG A 540 -57.37 15.81 -10.84
N ALA A 541 -58.13 16.85 -11.21
CA ALA A 541 -59.53 16.99 -10.83
C ALA A 541 -60.39 15.75 -11.18
N GLU A 542 -60.11 15.12 -12.33
CA GLU A 542 -60.81 13.92 -12.83
C GLU A 542 -60.52 12.65 -12.02
N ASN A 543 -59.35 12.59 -11.36
CA ASN A 543 -58.84 11.37 -10.70
C ASN A 543 -58.85 11.48 -9.16
N TYR A 544 -59.19 12.64 -8.62
CA TYR A 544 -59.08 12.92 -7.19
C TYR A 544 -60.22 12.28 -6.40
N LYS A 545 -59.89 11.34 -5.50
CA LYS A 545 -60.86 10.66 -4.63
C LYS A 545 -60.98 11.38 -3.30
N SER A 546 -62.17 11.90 -2.97
CA SER A 546 -62.50 12.48 -1.66
C SER A 546 -63.90 12.03 -1.20
N ASN A 547 -64.09 11.95 0.13
CA ASN A 547 -65.38 11.65 0.76
C ASN A 547 -66.27 12.90 0.92
N LEU A 548 -65.79 14.07 0.47
CA LEU A 548 -66.46 15.37 0.51
C LEU A 548 -66.97 15.73 -0.90
N SER A 549 -68.00 16.57 -1.02
CA SER A 549 -68.59 16.98 -2.31
C SER A 549 -68.47 18.48 -2.58
N GLY A 550 -68.22 18.87 -3.83
CA GLY A 550 -68.22 20.28 -4.24
C GLY A 550 -66.97 21.05 -3.78
N ILE A 551 -67.18 22.23 -3.18
CA ILE A 551 -66.12 23.20 -2.85
C ILE A 551 -65.15 22.65 -1.79
N GLU A 552 -65.64 21.91 -0.79
CA GLU A 552 -64.83 21.32 0.27
C GLU A 552 -63.80 20.29 -0.24
N ALA A 553 -64.17 19.47 -1.24
CA ALA A 553 -63.27 18.49 -1.85
C ALA A 553 -62.13 19.17 -2.63
N GLU A 554 -62.47 20.24 -3.35
CA GLU A 554 -61.50 21.03 -4.11
C GLU A 554 -60.55 21.79 -3.17
N LYS A 555 -61.06 22.33 -2.06
CA LYS A 555 -60.24 22.95 -1.01
C LYS A 555 -59.27 21.95 -0.38
N GLN A 556 -59.71 20.70 -0.14
CA GLN A 556 -58.85 19.63 0.34
C GLN A 556 -57.75 19.28 -0.68
N ARG A 557 -58.09 19.16 -1.96
CA ARG A 557 -57.14 18.89 -3.05
C ARG A 557 -56.06 19.95 -3.16
N ILE A 558 -56.46 21.22 -3.16
CA ILE A 558 -55.54 22.37 -3.20
C ILE A 558 -54.63 22.38 -1.97
N ASN A 559 -55.18 22.13 -0.77
CA ASN A 559 -54.39 22.05 0.45
C ASN A 559 -53.39 20.88 0.41
N GLN A 560 -53.76 19.74 -0.17
CA GLN A 560 -52.87 18.59 -0.32
C GLN A 560 -51.73 18.89 -1.31
N ILE A 561 -52.02 19.51 -2.46
CA ILE A 561 -50.99 19.98 -3.40
C ILE A 561 -50.06 20.99 -2.73
N ALA A 562 -50.61 21.97 -1.99
CA ALA A 562 -49.84 22.97 -1.27
C ALA A 562 -48.93 22.33 -0.19
N SER A 563 -49.43 21.33 0.54
CA SER A 563 -48.67 20.58 1.53
C SER A 563 -47.51 19.80 0.90
N ILE A 564 -47.77 19.08 -0.20
CA ILE A 564 -46.73 18.36 -0.94
C ILE A 564 -45.69 19.34 -1.49
N LYS A 565 -46.12 20.44 -2.11
CA LYS A 565 -45.22 21.49 -2.63
C LYS A 565 -44.34 22.05 -1.53
N ASN A 566 -44.91 22.40 -0.39
CA ASN A 566 -44.16 22.94 0.75
C ASN A 566 -43.12 21.94 1.28
N ASN A 567 -43.48 20.65 1.40
CA ASN A 567 -42.54 19.60 1.81
C ASN A 567 -41.39 19.42 0.81
N LEU A 568 -41.68 19.38 -0.49
CA LEU A 568 -40.66 19.28 -1.54
C LEU A 568 -39.74 20.50 -1.54
N THR A 569 -40.28 21.72 -1.46
CA THR A 569 -39.50 22.97 -1.42
C THR A 569 -38.65 23.06 -0.15
N LYS A 570 -39.16 22.60 1.00
CA LYS A 570 -38.40 22.54 2.26
C LYS A 570 -37.20 21.60 2.14
N ASN A 571 -37.40 20.40 1.59
CA ASN A 571 -36.32 19.44 1.37
C ASN A 571 -35.28 19.98 0.36
N LEU A 572 -35.74 20.59 -0.73
CA LEU A 572 -34.88 21.23 -1.72
C LEU A 572 -34.03 22.34 -1.09
N SER A 573 -34.65 23.21 -0.28
CA SER A 573 -33.94 24.30 0.41
C SER A 573 -32.89 23.77 1.40
N ALA A 574 -33.18 22.67 2.09
CA ALA A 574 -32.22 22.01 2.97
C ALA A 574 -31.03 21.43 2.20
N ILE A 575 -31.28 20.78 1.05
CA ILE A 575 -30.24 20.27 0.15
C ILE A 575 -29.35 21.43 -0.35
N GLN A 576 -29.95 22.52 -0.81
CA GLN A 576 -29.22 23.69 -1.31
C GLN A 576 -28.37 24.38 -0.23
N ASN A 577 -28.87 24.47 1.00
CA ASN A 577 -28.09 24.99 2.12
C ASN A 577 -26.91 24.08 2.49
N ASN A 578 -27.11 22.75 2.42
CA ASN A 578 -26.02 21.78 2.60
C ASN A 578 -24.98 21.90 1.48
N LEU A 579 -25.40 22.03 0.22
CA LEU A 579 -24.49 22.27 -0.92
C LEU A 579 -23.62 23.51 -0.72
N LYS A 580 -24.21 24.65 -0.31
CA LYS A 580 -23.45 25.88 0.02
C LYS A 580 -22.42 25.66 1.14
N THR A 581 -22.75 24.80 2.12
CA THR A 581 -21.82 24.45 3.20
C THR A 581 -20.68 23.59 2.68
N LEU A 582 -20.98 22.60 1.85
CA LEU A 582 -19.99 21.73 1.22
C LEU A 582 -19.05 22.52 0.29
N ASP A 583 -19.55 23.54 -0.43
CA ASP A 583 -18.70 24.42 -1.25
C ASP A 583 -17.63 25.14 -0.42
N ARG A 584 -18.01 25.69 0.74
CA ARG A 584 -17.06 26.34 1.66
C ARG A 584 -16.03 25.36 2.21
N LEU A 585 -16.46 24.14 2.53
CA LEU A 585 -15.57 23.08 2.99
C LEU A 585 -14.63 22.61 1.89
N GLU A 586 -15.11 22.46 0.66
CA GLU A 586 -14.32 22.09 -0.52
C GLU A 586 -13.18 23.09 -0.74
N ILE A 587 -13.47 24.40 -0.72
CA ILE A 587 -12.45 25.45 -0.82
C ILE A 587 -11.45 25.35 0.33
N SER A 588 -11.93 25.30 1.58
CA SER A 588 -11.06 25.25 2.76
C SER A 588 -10.13 24.04 2.77
N TYR A 589 -10.66 22.85 2.47
CA TYR A 589 -9.86 21.62 2.44
C TYR A 589 -8.89 21.61 1.26
N SER A 590 -9.28 22.13 0.10
CA SER A 590 -8.39 22.26 -1.07
C SER A 590 -7.17 23.14 -0.76
N GLU A 591 -7.40 24.34 -0.20
CA GLU A 591 -6.31 25.27 0.16
C GLU A 591 -5.41 24.72 1.27
N LYS A 592 -5.99 24.11 2.31
CA LYS A 592 -5.23 23.46 3.38
C LYS A 592 -4.43 22.27 2.87
N ALA A 593 -4.99 21.47 1.96
CA ALA A 593 -4.27 20.36 1.34
C ALA A 593 -3.08 20.89 0.53
N GLN A 594 -3.30 21.86 -0.37
CA GLN A 594 -2.25 22.47 -1.17
C GLN A 594 -1.12 23.03 -0.28
N LYS A 595 -1.45 23.92 0.65
CA LYS A 595 -0.46 24.59 1.52
C LYS A 595 0.39 23.60 2.30
N ASN A 596 -0.22 22.56 2.88
CA ASN A 596 0.50 21.57 3.65
C ASN A 596 1.39 20.70 2.75
N LEU A 597 0.90 20.25 1.59
CA LEU A 597 1.67 19.43 0.67
C LEU A 597 2.86 20.21 0.07
N THR A 598 2.69 21.48 -0.30
CA THR A 598 3.77 22.32 -0.83
C THR A 598 4.80 22.65 0.25
N THR A 599 4.35 22.91 1.49
CA THR A 599 5.26 23.11 2.63
C THR A 599 6.09 21.86 2.91
N ALA A 600 5.49 20.67 2.83
CA ALA A 600 6.23 19.41 2.97
C ALA A 600 7.38 19.31 1.96
N LEU A 601 7.16 19.73 0.71
CA LEU A 601 8.15 19.72 -0.37
C LEU A 601 9.23 20.79 -0.24
N ARG A 602 8.87 22.00 0.23
CA ARG A 602 9.86 23.06 0.52
C ARG A 602 10.87 22.61 1.58
N ILE A 603 10.40 21.88 2.59
CA ILE A 603 11.26 21.30 3.64
C ILE A 603 12.07 20.12 3.10
N ASN A 604 11.41 19.19 2.41
CA ASN A 604 12.04 18.04 1.78
C ASN A 604 11.47 17.71 0.40
N HIS A 605 12.15 18.16 -0.65
CA HIS A 605 11.75 17.91 -2.04
C HIS A 605 11.75 16.40 -2.39
N THR A 606 12.45 15.55 -1.65
CA THR A 606 12.44 14.09 -1.91
C THR A 606 11.22 13.38 -1.32
N TYR A 607 10.28 14.10 -0.70
CA TYR A 607 9.04 13.52 -0.17
C TYR A 607 8.03 13.26 -1.32
N GLY A 608 8.35 12.32 -2.21
CA GLY A 608 7.65 12.09 -3.47
C GLY A 608 6.15 11.83 -3.37
N LYS A 609 5.66 11.31 -2.23
CA LYS A 609 4.22 11.18 -1.95
C LYS A 609 3.50 12.53 -2.07
N ALA A 610 4.10 13.63 -1.61
CA ALA A 610 3.44 14.95 -1.70
C ALA A 610 3.26 15.42 -3.15
N HIS A 611 4.23 15.15 -4.05
CA HIS A 611 4.06 15.41 -5.49
C HIS A 611 2.91 14.61 -6.10
N PHE A 612 2.77 13.33 -5.71
CA PHE A 612 1.68 12.46 -6.20
C PHE A 612 0.30 13.04 -5.86
N TYR A 613 0.09 13.47 -4.62
CA TYR A 613 -1.18 14.08 -4.21
C TYR A 613 -1.38 15.47 -4.82
N LEU A 614 -0.33 16.28 -4.96
CA LEU A 614 -0.41 17.57 -5.67
C LEU A 614 -0.82 17.40 -7.13
N ALA A 615 -0.32 16.38 -7.84
CA ALA A 615 -0.73 16.08 -9.21
C ALA A 615 -2.25 15.83 -9.30
N SER A 616 -2.82 15.12 -8.33
CA SER A 616 -4.27 14.92 -8.29
C SER A 616 -5.05 16.20 -7.93
N LEU A 617 -4.50 17.02 -7.03
CA LEU A 617 -5.08 18.29 -6.59
C LEU A 617 -5.00 19.39 -7.66
N CYS A 618 -4.04 19.27 -8.58
CA CYS A 618 -3.75 20.18 -9.67
C CYS A 618 -4.93 20.37 -10.65
N LEU A 619 -5.82 19.37 -10.76
CA LEU A 619 -6.99 19.40 -11.65
C LEU A 619 -8.25 20.04 -11.04
N ARG A 620 -8.18 20.59 -9.83
CA ARG A 620 -9.39 21.08 -9.16
C ARG A 620 -9.93 22.34 -9.85
N PRO A 621 -11.26 22.48 -9.97
CA PRO A 621 -11.90 23.64 -10.63
C PRO A 621 -11.39 24.98 -10.11
N LEU A 622 -11.25 25.11 -8.78
CA LEU A 622 -10.73 26.32 -8.13
C LEU A 622 -9.34 26.75 -8.63
N ARG A 623 -8.46 25.81 -8.99
CA ARG A 623 -7.15 26.14 -9.56
C ARG A 623 -7.30 26.54 -11.02
N ILE A 624 -8.10 25.81 -11.79
CA ILE A 624 -8.35 26.09 -13.21
C ILE A 624 -8.92 27.51 -13.37
N GLU A 625 -9.88 27.91 -12.54
CA GLU A 625 -10.44 29.27 -12.52
C GLU A 625 -9.38 30.36 -12.23
N LYS A 626 -8.42 30.06 -11.34
CA LYS A 626 -7.29 30.97 -11.07
C LYS A 626 -6.37 31.11 -12.28
N LEU A 627 -6.04 30.00 -12.95
CA LEU A 627 -5.24 30.03 -14.18
C LEU A 627 -5.98 30.77 -15.30
N GLU A 628 -7.28 30.51 -15.48
CA GLU A 628 -8.14 31.20 -16.45
C GLU A 628 -8.14 32.71 -16.21
N SER A 629 -8.30 33.13 -14.95
CA SER A 629 -8.30 34.54 -14.57
C SER A 629 -6.97 35.23 -14.89
N ALA A 630 -5.84 34.55 -14.65
CA ALA A 630 -4.52 35.05 -15.01
C ALA A 630 -4.37 35.22 -16.53
N LEU A 631 -4.75 34.21 -17.30
CA LEU A 631 -4.70 34.25 -18.78
C LEU A 631 -5.59 35.36 -19.36
N LYS A 632 -6.80 35.56 -18.82
CA LYS A 632 -7.68 36.68 -19.22
C LYS A 632 -7.07 38.06 -18.94
N SER A 633 -6.23 38.16 -17.91
CA SER A 633 -5.54 39.41 -17.55
C SER A 633 -4.27 39.70 -18.37
N GLY A 634 -3.89 38.80 -19.30
CA GLY A 634 -2.65 38.90 -20.06
C GLY A 634 -1.41 38.38 -19.34
N ASP A 635 -1.57 37.71 -18.18
CA ASP A 635 -0.47 37.04 -17.48
C ASP A 635 -0.29 35.61 -18.02
N PHE A 636 0.75 35.43 -18.84
CA PHE A 636 1.12 34.13 -19.42
C PHE A 636 2.19 33.36 -18.63
N SER A 637 2.52 33.79 -17.40
CA SER A 637 3.37 32.99 -16.51
C SER A 637 2.83 31.58 -16.20
N PRO A 638 1.49 31.30 -16.22
CA PRO A 638 0.98 29.94 -16.16
C PRO A 638 1.54 29.03 -17.24
N LEU A 639 1.64 29.53 -18.49
CA LEU A 639 2.10 28.74 -19.65
C LEU A 639 3.62 28.52 -19.65
N ARG A 640 4.36 29.29 -18.84
CA ARG A 640 5.80 29.08 -18.59
C ARG A 640 6.07 28.18 -17.38
N GLN A 641 5.03 27.76 -16.66
CA GLN A 641 5.13 27.03 -15.40
C GLN A 641 5.88 27.79 -14.29
N GLU A 642 5.51 29.06 -14.12
CA GLU A 642 6.14 30.00 -13.16
C GLU A 642 5.11 30.75 -12.29
N TYR A 643 3.83 30.37 -12.34
CA TYR A 643 2.73 31.13 -11.72
C TYR A 643 2.47 30.78 -10.26
N ASP A 644 2.34 29.49 -9.94
CA ASP A 644 1.85 29.06 -8.62
C ASP A 644 2.70 28.00 -7.91
N ASP A 645 2.29 27.68 -6.68
CA ASP A 645 2.94 26.70 -5.83
C ASP A 645 2.94 25.29 -6.43
N PHE A 646 1.99 24.94 -7.30
CA PHE A 646 2.00 23.64 -7.98
C PHE A 646 3.13 23.59 -9.01
N GLN A 647 3.27 24.65 -9.81
CA GLN A 647 4.32 24.73 -10.83
C GLN A 647 5.72 24.87 -10.24
N SER A 648 5.85 25.55 -9.10
CA SER A 648 7.12 25.61 -8.36
C SER A 648 7.58 24.26 -7.80
N ALA A 649 6.65 23.31 -7.60
CA ALA A 649 6.94 21.96 -7.13
C ALA A 649 7.36 21.00 -8.25
N ILE A 650 7.29 21.41 -9.53
CA ILE A 650 7.72 20.60 -10.67
C ILE A 650 9.26 20.60 -10.73
N ALA A 651 9.87 19.42 -10.85
CA ALA A 651 11.31 19.33 -11.07
C ALA A 651 11.68 19.95 -12.43
N ASN A 652 12.78 20.72 -12.47
CA ASN A 652 13.19 21.48 -13.66
C ASN A 652 13.25 20.65 -14.95
N GLN A 653 13.65 19.38 -14.88
CA GLN A 653 13.74 18.48 -16.04
C GLN A 653 12.38 18.06 -16.63
N TYR A 654 11.28 18.34 -15.93
CA TYR A 654 9.91 18.07 -16.37
C TYR A 654 9.08 19.33 -16.56
N LYS A 655 9.69 20.52 -16.40
CA LYS A 655 9.01 21.74 -16.78
C LYS A 655 8.82 21.79 -18.30
N ALA A 656 7.64 22.21 -18.74
CA ALA A 656 7.24 22.25 -20.13
C ALA A 656 6.45 23.53 -20.40
N SER A 657 6.76 24.18 -21.54
CA SER A 657 6.09 25.39 -22.03
C SER A 657 5.33 25.11 -23.33
N ASP A 658 4.84 23.87 -23.48
CA ASP A 658 4.25 23.35 -24.72
C ASP A 658 3.11 24.24 -25.24
N LEU A 659 2.35 24.88 -24.34
CA LEU A 659 1.18 25.68 -24.66
C LEU A 659 1.49 27.18 -24.78
N LEU A 660 2.73 27.62 -24.56
CA LEU A 660 3.11 29.04 -24.53
C LEU A 660 2.78 29.76 -25.84
N PHE A 661 2.88 29.07 -26.99
CA PHE A 661 2.55 29.66 -28.29
C PHE A 661 1.08 30.10 -28.41
N LEU A 662 0.18 29.60 -27.55
CA LEU A 662 -1.22 30.02 -27.52
C LEU A 662 -1.41 31.41 -26.90
N SER A 663 -0.40 31.99 -26.24
CA SER A 663 -0.50 33.35 -25.69
C SER A 663 -0.81 34.38 -26.77
N GLU A 664 -0.17 34.27 -27.94
CA GLU A 664 -0.37 35.19 -29.06
C GLU A 664 -1.82 35.11 -29.61
N LEU A 665 -2.40 33.90 -29.61
CA LEU A 665 -3.79 33.71 -30.02
C LEU A 665 -4.77 34.22 -28.95
N LEU A 666 -4.49 34.00 -27.66
CA LEU A 666 -5.28 34.52 -26.54
C LEU A 666 -5.25 36.06 -26.46
N GLU A 667 -4.17 36.71 -26.87
CA GLU A 667 -4.11 38.17 -26.95
C GLU A 667 -4.91 38.73 -28.12
N LYS A 668 -4.77 38.10 -29.30
CA LYS A 668 -5.24 38.68 -30.57
C LYS A 668 -6.61 38.19 -31.03
N ARG A 669 -7.05 36.99 -30.62
CA ARG A 669 -8.26 36.30 -31.11
C ARG A 669 -9.00 35.55 -29.99
N GLN A 670 -9.45 36.28 -28.97
CA GLN A 670 -10.23 35.73 -27.85
C GLN A 670 -11.59 35.16 -28.27
N ASP A 671 -12.06 35.49 -29.47
CA ASP A 671 -13.25 34.94 -30.10
C ASP A 671 -13.11 33.47 -30.51
N LEU A 672 -11.88 33.01 -30.75
CA LEU A 672 -11.62 31.67 -31.29
C LEU A 672 -11.17 30.65 -30.24
N ILE A 673 -10.62 31.09 -29.11
CA ILE A 673 -10.11 30.20 -28.07
C ILE A 673 -10.49 30.69 -26.67
N SER A 674 -10.99 29.78 -25.84
CA SER A 674 -11.33 30.08 -24.45
C SER A 674 -10.09 30.01 -23.55
N ALA A 675 -9.87 31.07 -22.76
CA ALA A 675 -8.87 31.05 -21.69
C ALA A 675 -9.11 29.91 -20.69
N GLY A 676 -10.37 29.50 -20.48
CA GLY A 676 -10.72 28.35 -19.62
C GLY A 676 -10.26 27.02 -20.19
N ASP A 677 -10.33 26.84 -21.51
CA ASP A 677 -9.85 25.62 -22.17
C ASP A 677 -8.31 25.52 -22.13
N VAL A 678 -7.62 26.65 -22.34
CA VAL A 678 -6.15 26.71 -22.21
C VAL A 678 -5.72 26.49 -20.76
N ALA A 679 -6.43 27.08 -19.78
CA ALA A 679 -6.20 26.84 -18.36
C ALA A 679 -6.39 25.36 -17.99
N SER A 680 -7.42 24.70 -18.54
CA SER A 680 -7.68 23.27 -18.37
C SER A 680 -6.55 22.41 -18.95
N LEU A 681 -6.09 22.72 -20.17
CA LEU A 681 -4.94 22.06 -20.80
C LEU A 681 -3.67 22.23 -19.95
N GLN A 682 -3.37 23.44 -19.50
CA GLN A 682 -2.20 23.73 -18.67
C GLN A 682 -2.26 22.98 -17.33
N ALA A 683 -3.43 22.90 -16.69
CA ALA A 683 -3.59 22.14 -15.45
C ALA A 683 -3.34 20.63 -15.64
N ILE A 684 -3.74 20.05 -16.78
CA ILE A 684 -3.44 18.64 -17.09
C ILE A 684 -1.94 18.46 -17.35
N LEU A 685 -1.31 19.37 -18.09
CA LEU A 685 0.13 19.35 -18.36
C LEU A 685 0.96 19.46 -17.07
N ASP A 686 0.61 20.39 -16.19
CA ASP A 686 1.23 20.55 -14.87
C ASP A 686 1.10 19.27 -14.03
N SER A 687 -0.07 18.63 -14.07
CA SER A 687 -0.26 17.37 -13.35
C SER A 687 0.59 16.24 -13.92
N CYS A 688 0.78 16.15 -15.25
CA CYS A 688 1.70 15.19 -15.84
C CYS A 688 3.12 15.42 -15.34
N ALA A 689 3.57 16.68 -15.32
CA ALA A 689 4.89 17.06 -14.83
C ALA A 689 5.09 16.76 -13.34
N LEU A 690 4.06 16.96 -12.50
CA LEU A 690 4.08 16.61 -11.07
C LEU A 690 4.14 15.10 -10.85
N PHE A 691 3.42 14.30 -11.64
CA PHE A 691 3.53 12.83 -11.57
C PHE A 691 4.91 12.34 -11.98
N LYS A 692 5.47 12.87 -13.07
CA LYS A 692 6.87 12.59 -13.47
C LYS A 692 7.86 12.98 -12.36
N THR A 693 7.64 14.13 -11.73
CA THR A 693 8.45 14.59 -10.58
C THR A 693 8.33 13.64 -9.39
N SER A 694 7.12 13.13 -9.11
CA SER A 694 6.89 12.15 -8.04
C SER A 694 7.71 10.88 -8.25
N LEU A 695 7.74 10.35 -9.47
CA LEU A 695 8.48 9.13 -9.83
C LEU A 695 9.99 9.21 -9.56
N LEU A 696 10.58 10.41 -9.46
CA LEU A 696 11.99 10.56 -9.07
C LEU A 696 12.28 10.15 -7.62
N SER A 697 11.27 10.10 -6.76
CA SER A 697 11.46 9.82 -5.32
C SER A 697 10.37 8.94 -4.69
N PHE A 698 9.30 8.66 -5.42
CA PHE A 698 8.21 7.80 -5.02
C PHE A 698 7.63 7.08 -6.23
N ASN A 699 7.94 5.79 -6.34
CA ASN A 699 7.44 4.96 -7.42
C ASN A 699 6.10 4.32 -7.00
N GLU A 700 5.01 4.69 -7.66
CA GLU A 700 3.65 4.24 -7.36
C GLU A 700 2.95 3.81 -8.65
N ARG A 701 2.39 2.59 -8.65
CA ARG A 701 1.88 1.91 -9.85
C ARG A 701 0.79 2.68 -10.61
N ASN A 702 -0.12 3.34 -9.89
CA ASN A 702 -1.22 4.09 -10.48
C ASN A 702 -0.75 5.39 -11.13
N THR A 703 0.48 5.83 -10.86
CA THR A 703 1.08 7.00 -11.53
C THR A 703 1.14 6.79 -13.05
N TYR A 704 1.50 5.59 -13.51
CA TYR A 704 1.61 5.28 -14.94
C TYR A 704 0.23 5.27 -15.63
N LYS A 705 -0.77 4.63 -14.99
CA LYS A 705 -2.19 4.66 -15.41
C LYS A 705 -2.70 6.10 -15.52
N ALA A 706 -2.40 6.93 -14.51
CA ALA A 706 -2.80 8.33 -14.48
C ALA A 706 -2.12 9.16 -15.59
N LEU A 707 -0.83 8.94 -15.83
CA LEU A 707 -0.09 9.61 -16.92
C LEU A 707 -0.67 9.24 -18.29
N ALA A 708 -0.95 7.96 -18.55
CA ALA A 708 -1.58 7.52 -19.80
C ALA A 708 -2.93 8.23 -20.01
N SER A 709 -3.81 8.19 -19.01
CA SER A 709 -5.14 8.81 -19.07
C SER A 709 -5.07 10.33 -19.33
N ARG A 710 -4.08 11.02 -18.74
CA ARG A 710 -3.91 12.47 -18.88
C ARG A 710 -3.32 12.87 -20.22
N TYR A 711 -2.35 12.12 -20.73
CA TYR A 711 -1.82 12.36 -22.08
C TYR A 711 -2.88 12.12 -23.14
N GLN A 712 -3.72 11.10 -22.97
CA GLN A 712 -4.88 10.90 -23.84
C GLN A 712 -5.86 12.08 -23.75
N SER A 713 -6.15 12.57 -22.54
CA SER A 713 -7.01 13.75 -22.36
C SER A 713 -6.43 15.03 -23.00
N LEU A 714 -5.11 15.24 -22.90
CA LEU A 714 -4.42 16.33 -23.58
C LEU A 714 -4.55 16.20 -25.10
N PHE A 715 -4.26 15.02 -25.63
CA PHE A 715 -4.40 14.70 -27.05
C PHE A 715 -5.82 15.03 -27.54
N SER A 716 -6.87 14.50 -26.90
CA SER A 716 -8.25 14.74 -27.35
C SER A 716 -8.68 16.20 -27.27
N LYS A 717 -8.19 16.96 -26.28
CA LYS A 717 -8.49 18.40 -26.17
C LYS A 717 -7.76 19.22 -27.24
N ILE A 718 -6.51 18.87 -27.56
CA ILE A 718 -5.75 19.52 -28.63
C ILE A 718 -6.37 19.19 -30.00
N ASP A 719 -6.78 17.94 -30.22
CA ASP A 719 -7.43 17.50 -31.46
C ASP A 719 -8.72 18.31 -31.74
N ARG A 720 -9.58 18.46 -30.72
CA ARG A 720 -10.77 19.32 -30.81
C ARG A 720 -10.43 20.78 -31.10
N LEU A 721 -9.35 21.31 -30.52
CA LEU A 721 -8.92 22.68 -30.78
C LEU A 721 -8.41 22.86 -32.21
N ILE A 722 -7.73 21.85 -32.77
CA ILE A 722 -7.34 21.82 -34.17
C ILE A 722 -8.58 21.86 -35.06
N ASP A 723 -9.58 21.03 -34.80
CA ASP A 723 -10.82 20.99 -35.57
C ASP A 723 -11.56 22.33 -35.53
N GLN A 724 -11.61 22.99 -34.36
CA GLN A 724 -12.20 24.31 -34.20
C GLN A 724 -11.47 25.40 -35.02
N LEU A 725 -10.15 25.33 -35.12
CA LEU A 725 -9.34 26.35 -35.79
C LEU A 725 -9.13 26.07 -37.28
N LYS A 726 -9.37 24.85 -37.75
CA LYS A 726 -9.10 24.40 -39.12
C LYS A 726 -9.83 25.23 -40.18
N SER A 727 -11.03 25.72 -39.88
CA SER A 727 -11.80 26.59 -40.80
C SER A 727 -11.20 27.99 -41.00
N TYR A 728 -10.19 28.36 -40.21
CA TYR A 728 -9.53 29.68 -40.26
C TYR A 728 -8.06 29.58 -40.69
N SER A 729 -7.68 28.50 -41.39
CA SER A 729 -6.29 28.21 -41.77
C SER A 729 -5.62 29.28 -42.64
N ASP A 730 -6.40 30.12 -43.32
CA ASP A 730 -5.91 31.17 -44.21
C ASP A 730 -5.28 32.36 -43.45
N ASP A 731 -5.61 32.52 -42.16
CA ASP A 731 -4.93 33.48 -41.29
C ASP A 731 -3.52 32.97 -40.94
N ILE A 732 -2.49 33.77 -41.24
CA ILE A 732 -1.08 33.43 -41.03
C ILE A 732 -0.78 33.01 -39.59
N LEU A 733 -1.38 33.70 -38.61
CA LEU A 733 -1.20 33.39 -37.19
C LEU A 733 -1.83 32.03 -36.85
N ILE A 734 -3.01 31.76 -37.39
CA ILE A 734 -3.74 30.51 -37.16
C ILE A 734 -3.04 29.35 -37.85
N GLY A 735 -2.57 29.51 -39.09
CA GLY A 735 -1.77 28.52 -39.80
C GLY A 735 -0.51 28.11 -39.02
N LYS A 736 0.21 29.08 -38.44
CA LYS A 736 1.36 28.81 -37.55
C LYS A 736 0.93 28.08 -36.27
N THR A 737 -0.19 28.48 -35.67
CA THR A 737 -0.74 27.87 -34.46
C THR A 737 -1.15 26.43 -34.71
N LEU A 738 -1.85 26.14 -35.82
CA LEU A 738 -2.26 24.80 -36.23
C LEU A 738 -1.05 23.86 -36.38
N LYS A 739 0.04 24.33 -36.99
CA LYS A 739 1.28 23.54 -37.09
C LYS A 739 1.86 23.19 -35.72
N ASN A 740 1.88 24.15 -34.79
CA ASN A 740 2.36 23.89 -33.43
C ASN A 740 1.43 22.94 -32.67
N LEU A 741 0.10 23.10 -32.83
CA LEU A 741 -0.90 22.20 -32.25
C LEU A 741 -0.73 20.76 -32.77
N GLN A 742 -0.49 20.57 -34.06
CA GLN A 742 -0.21 19.26 -34.66
C GLN A 742 1.05 18.62 -34.03
N ASN A 743 2.14 19.38 -33.88
CA ASN A 743 3.36 18.86 -33.25
C ASN A 743 3.14 18.39 -31.80
N ILE A 744 2.40 19.17 -30.99
CA ILE A 744 2.12 18.78 -29.60
C ILE A 744 1.08 17.66 -29.50
N ARG A 745 0.13 17.59 -30.46
CA ARG A 745 -0.82 16.48 -30.59
C ARG A 745 -0.07 15.16 -30.76
N ASP A 746 0.85 15.10 -31.71
CA ASP A 746 1.63 13.88 -31.99
C ASP A 746 2.56 13.51 -30.83
N LEU A 747 3.14 14.51 -30.16
CA LEU A 747 3.90 14.32 -28.92
C LEU A 747 3.03 13.69 -27.81
N TYR A 748 1.82 14.20 -27.60
CA TYR A 748 0.92 13.71 -26.55
C TYR A 748 0.36 12.32 -26.88
N LEU A 749 0.11 12.01 -28.15
CA LEU A 749 -0.20 10.65 -28.58
C LEU A 749 0.96 9.69 -28.27
N THR A 750 2.18 10.10 -28.59
CA THR A 750 3.40 9.31 -28.31
C THR A 750 3.58 9.07 -26.80
N GLU A 751 3.40 10.09 -25.97
CA GLU A 751 3.49 9.95 -24.50
C GLU A 751 2.34 9.10 -23.94
N PHE A 752 1.12 9.18 -24.48
CA PHE A 752 0.01 8.28 -24.12
C PHE A 752 0.40 6.83 -24.39
N VAL A 753 0.82 6.49 -25.61
CA VAL A 753 1.21 5.13 -26.00
C VAL A 753 2.32 4.61 -25.10
N LYS A 754 3.35 5.43 -24.84
CA LYS A 754 4.44 5.11 -23.95
C LYS A 754 3.95 4.78 -22.54
N TYR A 755 3.12 5.63 -21.93
CA TYR A 755 2.63 5.38 -20.57
C TYR A 755 1.61 4.24 -20.49
N ALA A 756 0.85 3.98 -21.56
CA ALA A 756 -0.02 2.81 -21.66
C ALA A 756 0.79 1.51 -21.60
N LYS A 757 1.83 1.38 -22.45
CA LYS A 757 2.74 0.21 -22.43
C LYS A 757 3.44 0.06 -21.08
N MET A 758 3.98 1.17 -20.55
CA MET A 758 4.61 1.23 -19.23
C MET A 758 3.70 0.80 -18.08
N THR A 759 2.38 0.97 -18.21
CA THR A 759 1.40 0.57 -17.18
C THR A 759 1.26 -0.94 -17.13
N VAL A 760 1.04 -1.59 -18.28
CA VAL A 760 0.85 -3.05 -18.37
C VAL A 760 2.17 -3.82 -18.23
N ASP A 761 3.32 -3.23 -18.53
CA ASP A 761 4.60 -3.90 -18.33
C ASP A 761 5.01 -3.98 -16.86
N ARG A 762 4.72 -2.91 -16.10
CA ARG A 762 5.08 -2.81 -14.67
C ARG A 762 4.14 -3.59 -13.77
N LEU A 763 2.87 -3.70 -14.18
CA LEU A 763 1.87 -4.52 -13.54
C LEU A 763 1.05 -5.25 -14.61
N PRO A 764 1.55 -6.38 -15.15
CA PRO A 764 0.80 -7.15 -16.13
C PRO A 764 -0.30 -7.99 -15.48
N GLY A 765 -0.07 -8.47 -14.26
CA GLY A 765 -0.96 -9.38 -13.53
C GLY A 765 -1.29 -8.90 -12.13
N GLY A 766 -1.44 -9.83 -11.19
CA GLY A 766 -1.62 -9.53 -9.77
C GLY A 766 -3.04 -9.14 -9.35
N TRP A 767 -4.05 -9.38 -10.20
CA TRP A 767 -5.46 -9.08 -9.89
C TRP A 767 -6.08 -9.94 -8.78
N ASN A 768 -5.40 -11.01 -8.36
CA ASN A 768 -5.68 -11.70 -7.10
C ASN A 768 -5.53 -10.80 -5.86
N ARG A 769 -4.68 -9.75 -5.95
CA ARG A 769 -4.50 -8.74 -4.90
C ARG A 769 -5.09 -7.38 -5.29
N PHE A 770 -5.07 -7.05 -6.57
CA PHE A 770 -5.55 -5.77 -7.13
C PHE A 770 -6.75 -6.03 -8.06
N PRO A 771 -7.93 -6.36 -7.52
CA PRO A 771 -9.09 -6.75 -8.34
C PRO A 771 -9.58 -5.63 -9.27
N ASP A 772 -9.22 -4.38 -8.97
CA ASP A 772 -9.45 -3.20 -9.81
C ASP A 772 -8.57 -3.17 -11.08
N TRP A 773 -7.62 -4.09 -11.20
CA TRP A 773 -6.75 -4.22 -12.36
C TRP A 773 -7.35 -5.11 -13.45
N LYS A 774 -8.07 -6.16 -13.05
CA LYS A 774 -8.91 -7.00 -13.92
C LYS A 774 -10.01 -7.63 -13.08
N ASN A 775 -11.25 -7.20 -13.30
CA ASN A 775 -12.42 -7.66 -12.55
C ASN A 775 -13.18 -8.77 -13.30
N VAL A 776 -13.62 -9.79 -12.57
CA VAL A 776 -14.43 -10.88 -13.13
C VAL A 776 -15.86 -10.43 -13.46
N ASP A 777 -16.38 -9.44 -12.72
CA ASP A 777 -17.65 -8.79 -13.02
C ASP A 777 -17.48 -7.86 -14.23
N LEU A 778 -18.08 -8.27 -15.35
CA LEU A 778 -18.02 -7.52 -16.61
C LEU A 778 -18.52 -6.07 -16.44
N ALA A 779 -19.51 -5.83 -15.57
CA ALA A 779 -20.01 -4.48 -15.29
C ALA A 779 -18.91 -3.56 -14.77
N LYS A 780 -18.08 -4.09 -13.87
CA LYS A 780 -16.97 -3.37 -13.23
C LYS A 780 -15.79 -3.24 -14.20
N ALA A 781 -15.48 -4.30 -14.94
CA ALA A 781 -14.45 -4.29 -15.96
C ALA A 781 -14.67 -3.14 -16.98
N ILE A 782 -15.90 -3.01 -17.50
CA ILE A 782 -16.28 -1.94 -18.43
C ILE A 782 -16.21 -0.55 -17.79
N SER A 783 -16.47 -0.45 -16.48
CA SER A 783 -16.37 0.83 -15.75
C SER A 783 -14.93 1.29 -15.45
N GLY A 784 -13.92 0.56 -15.92
CA GLY A 784 -12.50 0.91 -15.76
C GLY A 784 -11.75 0.08 -14.72
N GLU A 785 -12.35 -1.00 -14.21
CA GLU A 785 -11.71 -2.03 -13.37
C GLU A 785 -11.12 -3.19 -14.21
N ASP A 786 -10.81 -2.93 -15.48
CA ASP A 786 -9.98 -3.78 -16.34
C ASP A 786 -8.99 -2.86 -17.07
N ILE A 787 -7.70 -2.96 -16.71
CA ILE A 787 -6.68 -2.04 -17.23
C ILE A 787 -6.46 -2.19 -18.73
N TYR A 788 -6.58 -3.41 -19.25
CA TYR A 788 -6.33 -3.70 -20.66
C TYR A 788 -7.47 -3.13 -21.49
N ARG A 789 -8.71 -3.36 -21.03
CA ARG A 789 -9.91 -2.75 -21.64
C ARG A 789 -9.87 -1.23 -21.55
N LEU A 790 -9.54 -0.67 -20.39
CA LEU A 790 -9.46 0.79 -20.21
C LEU A 790 -8.47 1.43 -21.20
N LEU A 791 -7.26 0.86 -21.32
CA LEU A 791 -6.25 1.38 -22.24
C LEU A 791 -6.65 1.19 -23.71
N ALA A 792 -7.32 0.09 -24.05
CA ALA A 792 -7.85 -0.15 -25.39
C ALA A 792 -8.96 0.85 -25.75
N THR A 793 -9.91 1.12 -24.82
CA THR A 793 -10.94 2.15 -24.99
C THR A 793 -10.32 3.54 -25.17
N LEU A 794 -9.31 3.88 -24.37
CA LEU A 794 -8.59 5.16 -24.52
C LEU A 794 -7.88 5.25 -25.88
N ALA A 795 -7.28 4.16 -26.35
CA ALA A 795 -6.62 4.11 -27.66
C ALA A 795 -7.63 4.28 -28.81
N ALA A 796 -8.73 3.53 -28.80
CA ALA A 796 -9.78 3.62 -29.82
C ALA A 796 -10.53 4.98 -29.82
N SER A 797 -10.46 5.73 -28.72
CA SER A 797 -10.97 7.12 -28.65
C SER A 797 -9.98 8.18 -29.11
N SER A 798 -8.72 7.80 -29.39
CA SER A 798 -7.66 8.74 -29.81
C SER A 798 -7.53 8.82 -31.33
N ALA A 799 -7.70 7.70 -32.04
CA ALA A 799 -7.82 7.69 -33.49
C ALA A 799 -8.64 6.48 -33.92
N GLU A 800 -8.91 6.34 -35.21
CA GLU A 800 -9.52 5.12 -35.73
C GLU A 800 -8.68 3.90 -35.37
N VAL A 801 -9.34 2.77 -35.10
CA VAL A 801 -8.66 1.51 -34.76
C VAL A 801 -7.78 0.95 -35.88
N THR A 802 -7.90 1.51 -37.08
CA THR A 802 -7.10 1.24 -38.29
C THR A 802 -5.85 2.13 -38.38
N ASP A 803 -5.72 3.18 -37.54
CA ASP A 803 -4.49 3.96 -37.44
C ASP A 803 -3.34 3.08 -36.93
N GLU A 804 -2.19 3.11 -37.62
CA GLU A 804 -1.08 2.18 -37.34
C GLU A 804 -0.53 2.33 -35.91
N THR A 805 -0.56 3.53 -35.33
CA THR A 805 -0.10 3.76 -33.95
C THR A 805 -1.07 3.12 -32.95
N ILE A 806 -2.37 3.30 -33.17
CA ILE A 806 -3.42 2.72 -32.32
C ILE A 806 -3.48 1.20 -32.48
N LEU A 807 -3.46 0.70 -33.72
CA LEU A 807 -3.44 -0.73 -34.02
C LEU A 807 -2.24 -1.41 -33.35
N SER A 808 -1.04 -0.84 -33.48
CA SER A 808 0.17 -1.36 -32.82
C SER A 808 0.04 -1.40 -31.28
N LEU A 809 -0.61 -0.40 -30.68
CA LEU A 809 -0.88 -0.40 -29.24
C LEU A 809 -1.92 -1.48 -28.86
N LEU A 810 -2.99 -1.64 -29.63
CA LEU A 810 -4.01 -2.67 -29.39
C LEU A 810 -3.43 -4.08 -29.49
N GLU A 811 -2.60 -4.34 -30.51
CA GLU A 811 -1.88 -5.61 -30.66
C GLU A 811 -0.98 -5.87 -29.45
N TYR A 812 -0.23 -4.86 -29.01
CA TYR A 812 0.62 -4.95 -27.83
C TYR A 812 -0.18 -5.27 -26.56
N LEU A 813 -1.31 -4.60 -26.35
CA LEU A 813 -2.18 -4.84 -25.20
C LEU A 813 -2.74 -6.27 -25.23
N ALA A 814 -3.19 -6.76 -26.39
CA ALA A 814 -3.69 -8.12 -26.56
C ALA A 814 -2.64 -9.18 -26.25
N GLU A 815 -1.43 -9.05 -26.79
CA GLU A 815 -0.31 -9.96 -26.52
C GLU A 815 0.03 -9.99 -25.02
N LYS A 816 0.12 -8.81 -24.40
CA LYS A 816 0.43 -8.69 -22.96
C LYS A 816 -0.67 -9.23 -22.08
N GLU A 817 -1.93 -9.00 -22.43
CA GLU A 817 -3.08 -9.50 -21.70
C GLU A 817 -3.13 -11.03 -21.74
N ALA A 818 -2.95 -11.63 -22.93
CA ALA A 818 -2.93 -13.08 -23.10
C ALA A 818 -1.80 -13.73 -22.28
N GLN A 819 -0.58 -13.18 -22.37
CA GLN A 819 0.56 -13.65 -21.57
C GLN A 819 0.29 -13.55 -20.06
N ALA A 820 -0.28 -12.43 -19.61
CA ALA A 820 -0.62 -12.25 -18.20
C ALA A 820 -1.70 -13.24 -17.74
N CYS A 821 -2.74 -13.46 -18.56
CA CYS A 821 -3.81 -14.41 -18.26
C CYS A 821 -3.26 -15.84 -18.11
N GLU A 822 -2.37 -16.27 -19.00
CA GLU A 822 -1.73 -17.59 -18.89
C GLU A 822 -0.81 -17.70 -17.67
N GLY A 823 -0.01 -16.65 -17.40
CA GLY A 823 0.84 -16.60 -16.20
C GLY A 823 0.04 -16.70 -14.90
N MET A 824 -1.10 -16.02 -14.82
CA MET A 824 -2.02 -16.06 -13.68
C MET A 824 -2.73 -17.42 -13.58
N ALA A 825 -3.19 -17.97 -14.70
CA ALA A 825 -3.84 -19.29 -14.76
C ALA A 825 -2.93 -20.44 -14.35
N SER A 826 -1.62 -20.35 -14.66
CA SER A 826 -0.62 -21.33 -14.21
C SER A 826 -0.52 -21.47 -12.67
N LYS A 827 -1.09 -20.51 -11.93
CA LYS A 827 -1.13 -20.45 -10.47
C LYS A 827 -2.56 -20.55 -9.92
N ASN A 828 -3.49 -21.11 -10.69
CA ASN A 828 -4.91 -21.26 -10.35
C ASN A 828 -5.63 -19.93 -10.07
N VAL A 829 -5.17 -18.83 -10.66
CA VAL A 829 -5.92 -17.56 -10.69
C VAL A 829 -6.58 -17.43 -12.05
N TRP A 830 -7.86 -17.09 -12.11
CA TRP A 830 -8.56 -16.94 -13.38
C TRP A 830 -7.88 -15.92 -14.31
N GLY A 831 -8.02 -16.13 -15.61
CA GLY A 831 -7.51 -15.23 -16.64
C GLY A 831 -8.25 -15.45 -17.95
N VAL A 832 -8.96 -14.43 -18.41
CA VAL A 832 -9.68 -14.41 -19.69
C VAL A 832 -9.20 -13.18 -20.46
N PRO A 833 -8.54 -13.34 -21.64
CA PRO A 833 -7.91 -12.22 -22.34
C PRO A 833 -8.89 -11.53 -23.31
N ASP A 834 -9.88 -10.85 -22.75
CA ASP A 834 -10.99 -10.23 -23.49
C ASP A 834 -10.96 -8.69 -23.51
N GLY A 835 -9.98 -8.05 -22.87
CA GLY A 835 -9.90 -6.60 -22.72
C GLY A 835 -9.57 -5.86 -24.02
N ALA A 836 -8.59 -6.34 -24.79
CA ALA A 836 -8.20 -5.75 -26.08
C ALA A 836 -8.79 -6.47 -27.32
N SER A 837 -9.32 -7.68 -27.13
CA SER A 837 -9.68 -8.62 -28.20
C SER A 837 -10.71 -8.09 -29.20
N GLU A 838 -11.79 -7.50 -28.71
CA GLU A 838 -12.90 -6.99 -29.53
C GLU A 838 -12.47 -5.79 -30.40
N PHE A 839 -11.56 -4.95 -29.90
CA PHE A 839 -11.04 -3.80 -30.64
C PHE A 839 -10.21 -4.23 -31.86
N LEU A 840 -9.40 -5.30 -31.71
CA LEU A 840 -8.64 -5.87 -32.82
C LEU A 840 -9.52 -6.57 -33.85
N LEU A 841 -10.58 -7.25 -33.39
CA LEU A 841 -11.56 -7.84 -34.29
C LEU A 841 -12.23 -6.76 -35.15
N ILE A 842 -12.66 -5.66 -34.52
CA ILE A 842 -13.28 -4.53 -35.22
C ILE A 842 -12.28 -3.85 -36.17
N ALA A 843 -11.01 -3.74 -35.79
CA ALA A 843 -9.98 -3.23 -36.69
C ALA A 843 -9.83 -4.13 -37.93
N ALA A 844 -9.76 -5.45 -37.75
CA ALA A 844 -9.69 -6.41 -38.85
C ALA A 844 -10.91 -6.31 -39.76
N GLU A 845 -12.12 -6.23 -39.20
CA GLU A 845 -13.37 -6.07 -39.96
C GLU A 845 -13.39 -4.78 -40.78
N LYS A 846 -12.92 -3.66 -40.22
CA LYS A 846 -12.80 -2.40 -40.98
C LYS A 846 -11.81 -2.52 -42.14
N PHE A 847 -10.70 -3.24 -41.96
CA PHE A 847 -9.73 -3.47 -43.03
C PHE A 847 -10.26 -4.39 -44.15
N GLU A 848 -11.31 -5.18 -43.92
CA GLU A 848 -11.89 -6.06 -44.96
C GLU A 848 -12.29 -5.29 -46.23
N ASP A 849 -12.75 -4.05 -46.05
CA ASP A 849 -13.26 -3.21 -47.15
C ASP A 849 -12.15 -2.56 -48.00
N PHE A 850 -10.96 -2.30 -47.45
CA PHE A 850 -9.93 -1.51 -48.12
C PHE A 850 -8.50 -2.07 -48.07
N ASP A 851 -8.18 -2.99 -47.17
CA ASP A 851 -6.92 -3.76 -47.15
C ASP A 851 -7.15 -5.21 -46.65
N PRO A 852 -7.67 -6.10 -47.53
CA PRO A 852 -7.98 -7.48 -47.17
C PRO A 852 -6.79 -8.31 -46.68
N GLU A 853 -5.58 -8.02 -47.17
CA GLU A 853 -4.37 -8.72 -46.73
C GLU A 853 -3.98 -8.31 -45.31
N ARG A 854 -4.13 -7.03 -44.96
CA ARG A 854 -3.94 -6.55 -43.58
C ARG A 854 -4.97 -7.16 -42.63
N ALA A 855 -6.25 -7.21 -43.01
CA ALA A 855 -7.29 -7.89 -42.23
C ALA A 855 -6.93 -9.35 -41.93
N LYS A 856 -6.48 -10.09 -42.96
CA LYS A 856 -6.04 -11.49 -42.83
C LYS A 856 -4.84 -11.66 -41.89
N GLN A 857 -3.87 -10.74 -41.94
CA GLN A 857 -2.73 -10.75 -41.02
C GLN A 857 -3.19 -10.56 -39.57
N ILE A 858 -4.11 -9.62 -39.31
CA ILE A 858 -4.65 -9.37 -37.98
C ILE A 858 -5.40 -10.61 -37.47
N TYR A 859 -6.29 -11.21 -38.27
CA TYR A 859 -7.00 -12.44 -37.89
C TYR A 859 -6.06 -13.58 -37.51
N ARG A 860 -5.02 -13.80 -38.32
CA ARG A 860 -4.01 -14.83 -38.03
C ARG A 860 -3.28 -14.54 -36.72
N LYS A 861 -2.84 -13.30 -36.53
CA LYS A 861 -2.13 -12.88 -35.32
C LYS A 861 -2.99 -13.03 -34.07
N MET A 862 -4.26 -12.64 -34.13
CA MET A 862 -5.21 -12.82 -33.03
C MET A 862 -5.38 -14.30 -32.66
N LEU A 863 -5.48 -15.20 -33.65
CA LEU A 863 -5.56 -16.63 -33.37
C LEU A 863 -4.28 -17.17 -32.72
N GLU A 864 -3.10 -16.73 -33.18
CA GLU A 864 -1.83 -17.06 -32.54
C GLU A 864 -1.80 -16.61 -31.07
N ILE A 865 -2.33 -15.43 -30.75
CA ILE A 865 -2.42 -14.88 -29.39
C ILE A 865 -3.42 -15.66 -28.51
N TYR A 866 -4.62 -15.94 -29.03
CA TYR A 866 -5.76 -16.39 -28.21
C TYR A 866 -5.95 -17.92 -28.14
N THR A 867 -5.33 -18.69 -29.03
CA THR A 867 -5.48 -20.16 -29.05
C THR A 867 -5.11 -20.82 -27.72
N PRO A 868 -3.97 -20.50 -27.05
CA PRO A 868 -3.63 -21.12 -25.77
C PRO A 868 -4.70 -20.88 -24.68
N ALA A 869 -5.21 -19.65 -24.60
CA ALA A 869 -6.27 -19.30 -23.66
C ALA A 869 -7.59 -20.01 -24.00
N TYR A 870 -7.93 -20.12 -25.29
CA TYR A 870 -9.13 -20.82 -25.74
C TYR A 870 -9.09 -22.31 -25.37
N GLU A 871 -7.98 -23.00 -25.64
CA GLU A 871 -7.83 -24.42 -25.29
C GLU A 871 -7.95 -24.67 -23.79
N ARG A 872 -7.37 -23.77 -22.97
CA ARG A 872 -7.45 -23.84 -21.52
C ARG A 872 -8.86 -23.56 -21.00
N ILE A 873 -9.47 -22.46 -21.46
CA ILE A 873 -10.80 -22.02 -21.02
C ILE A 873 -11.88 -23.03 -21.44
N SER A 874 -11.78 -23.59 -22.65
CA SER A 874 -12.73 -24.61 -23.14
C SER A 874 -12.74 -25.87 -22.26
N LYS A 875 -11.62 -26.22 -21.64
CA LYS A 875 -11.54 -27.32 -20.66
C LYS A 875 -11.98 -26.90 -19.28
N HIS A 876 -11.63 -25.68 -18.86
CA HIS A 876 -11.93 -25.18 -17.51
C HIS A 876 -13.43 -24.93 -17.32
N ILE A 877 -14.13 -24.41 -18.32
CA ILE A 877 -15.56 -24.09 -18.22
C ILE A 877 -16.41 -25.32 -17.89
N GLU A 878 -16.00 -26.51 -18.36
CA GLU A 878 -16.67 -27.79 -18.07
C GLU A 878 -16.60 -28.17 -16.59
N SER A 879 -15.64 -27.63 -15.84
CA SER A 879 -15.49 -27.87 -14.40
C SER A 879 -16.36 -26.95 -13.53
N LEU A 880 -16.96 -25.91 -14.10
CA LEU A 880 -17.80 -24.96 -13.36
C LEU A 880 -19.23 -25.50 -13.17
N ASP A 881 -19.58 -25.86 -11.94
CA ASP A 881 -20.94 -26.27 -11.59
C ASP A 881 -21.85 -25.04 -11.36
N ILE A 882 -22.42 -24.53 -12.45
CA ILE A 882 -23.31 -23.37 -12.43
C ILE A 882 -24.65 -23.68 -11.74
N GLY A 883 -25.15 -24.91 -11.85
CA GLY A 883 -26.39 -25.31 -11.20
C GLY A 883 -26.27 -25.21 -9.68
N LYS A 884 -25.16 -25.74 -9.14
CA LYS A 884 -24.83 -25.60 -7.71
C LYS A 884 -24.63 -24.14 -7.31
N ALA A 885 -23.89 -23.36 -8.09
CA ALA A 885 -23.64 -21.94 -7.78
C ALA A 885 -24.92 -21.09 -7.72
N VAL A 886 -25.87 -21.32 -8.64
CA VAL A 886 -27.18 -20.67 -8.62
C VAL A 886 -27.99 -21.09 -7.40
N SER A 887 -27.95 -22.38 -7.05
CA SER A 887 -28.68 -22.90 -5.88
C SER A 887 -28.15 -22.25 -4.59
N GLU A 888 -26.83 -22.27 -4.36
CA GLU A 888 -26.21 -21.63 -3.18
C GLU A 888 -26.47 -20.12 -3.11
N TYR A 889 -26.55 -19.45 -4.27
CA TYR A 889 -26.90 -18.04 -4.36
C TYR A 889 -28.33 -17.76 -3.91
N MET A 890 -29.28 -18.56 -4.40
CA MET A 890 -30.69 -18.43 -4.06
C MET A 890 -30.96 -18.82 -2.60
N ASP A 891 -30.30 -19.85 -2.08
CA ASP A 891 -30.37 -20.25 -0.67
C ASP A 891 -29.94 -19.11 0.26
N LYS A 892 -28.85 -18.40 -0.10
CA LYS A 892 -28.37 -17.25 0.65
C LYS A 892 -29.37 -16.08 0.63
N ILE A 893 -29.99 -15.81 -0.52
CA ILE A 893 -31.02 -14.77 -0.64
C ILE A 893 -32.25 -15.15 0.18
N SER A 894 -32.70 -16.40 0.06
CA SER A 894 -33.83 -16.97 0.79
C SER A 894 -33.61 -16.81 2.30
N SER A 895 -32.47 -17.28 2.82
CA SER A 895 -32.12 -17.17 4.24
C SER A 895 -32.08 -15.72 4.75
N ASN A 896 -31.45 -14.80 4.01
CA ASN A 896 -31.39 -13.39 4.40
C ASN A 896 -32.77 -12.71 4.36
N LEU A 897 -33.60 -13.10 3.39
CA LEU A 897 -34.98 -12.62 3.29
C LEU A 897 -35.80 -13.11 4.48
N SER A 898 -35.76 -14.41 4.80
CA SER A 898 -36.46 -14.99 5.94
C SER A 898 -36.10 -14.31 7.25
N ILE A 899 -34.81 -14.08 7.51
CA ILE A 899 -34.34 -13.33 8.69
C ILE A 899 -34.95 -11.92 8.71
N ALA A 900 -34.90 -11.20 7.59
CA ALA A 900 -35.43 -9.84 7.50
C ALA A 900 -36.96 -9.77 7.70
N LEU A 901 -37.70 -10.78 7.23
CA LEU A 901 -39.16 -10.88 7.42
C LEU A 901 -39.51 -11.23 8.87
N ILE A 902 -38.82 -12.20 9.49
CA ILE A 902 -39.02 -12.60 10.89
C ILE A 902 -38.73 -11.43 11.85
N GLU A 903 -37.65 -10.68 11.61
CA GLU A 903 -37.32 -9.47 12.40
C GLU A 903 -38.40 -8.38 12.33
N LYS A 904 -39.26 -8.42 11.31
CA LYS A 904 -40.42 -7.53 11.15
C LYS A 904 -41.72 -8.13 11.67
N GLY A 905 -41.66 -9.26 12.37
CA GLY A 905 -42.80 -9.89 13.02
C GLY A 905 -43.70 -10.66 12.07
N MET A 906 -43.16 -11.14 10.94
CA MET A 906 -43.93 -11.94 9.98
C MET A 906 -44.14 -13.38 10.50
N ASP A 907 -45.30 -13.94 10.19
CA ASP A 907 -45.68 -15.30 10.56
C ASP A 907 -44.79 -16.34 9.84
N VAL A 908 -44.47 -17.43 10.55
CA VAL A 908 -43.56 -18.49 10.09
C VAL A 908 -44.11 -19.17 8.83
N GLU A 909 -45.42 -19.43 8.77
CA GLU A 909 -46.05 -20.05 7.58
C GLU A 909 -45.91 -19.16 6.33
N LYS A 910 -46.00 -17.84 6.48
CA LYS A 910 -45.80 -16.90 5.35
C LYS A 910 -44.35 -16.85 4.91
N VAL A 911 -43.41 -16.96 5.85
CA VAL A 911 -41.98 -17.02 5.57
C VAL A 911 -41.66 -18.30 4.81
N GLU A 912 -42.18 -19.47 5.21
CA GLU A 912 -41.99 -20.74 4.50
C GLU A 912 -42.52 -20.70 3.05
N ILE A 913 -43.66 -20.03 2.80
CA ILE A 913 -44.19 -19.83 1.44
C ILE A 913 -43.22 -18.98 0.61
N VAL A 914 -42.68 -17.91 1.18
CA VAL A 914 -41.71 -17.04 0.50
C VAL A 914 -40.43 -17.81 0.19
N GLU A 915 -39.92 -18.63 1.11
CA GLU A 915 -38.74 -19.47 0.90
C GLU A 915 -38.93 -20.40 -0.30
N LYS A 916 -40.06 -21.10 -0.38
CA LYS A 916 -40.37 -22.02 -1.48
C LYS A 916 -40.45 -21.32 -2.83
N ILE A 917 -41.05 -20.12 -2.88
CA ILE A 917 -41.12 -19.32 -4.13
C ILE A 917 -39.72 -18.86 -4.56
N VAL A 918 -38.85 -18.50 -3.61
CA VAL A 918 -37.47 -18.10 -3.90
C VAL A 918 -36.64 -19.30 -4.39
N GLU A 919 -36.87 -20.52 -3.86
CA GLU A 919 -36.27 -21.75 -4.38
C GLU A 919 -36.66 -22.02 -5.84
N ASP A 920 -37.92 -21.77 -6.22
CA ASP A 920 -38.39 -21.94 -7.61
C ASP A 920 -37.69 -20.98 -8.60
N TYR A 921 -37.29 -19.79 -8.15
CA TYR A 921 -36.50 -18.86 -8.99
C TYR A 921 -35.13 -19.42 -9.37
N ALA A 922 -34.55 -20.33 -8.58
CA ALA A 922 -33.28 -20.97 -8.92
C ALA A 922 -33.38 -21.75 -10.24
N GLN A 923 -34.47 -22.51 -10.44
CA GLN A 923 -34.69 -23.28 -11.67
C GLN A 923 -34.88 -22.37 -12.88
N GLN A 924 -35.60 -21.25 -12.71
CA GLN A 924 -35.80 -20.26 -13.77
C GLN A 924 -34.47 -19.61 -14.19
N ILE A 925 -33.62 -19.23 -13.23
CA ILE A 925 -32.29 -18.68 -13.50
C ILE A 925 -31.43 -19.73 -14.22
N GLN A 926 -31.40 -20.98 -13.75
CA GLN A 926 -30.64 -22.04 -14.42
C GLN A 926 -31.11 -22.27 -15.87
N SER A 927 -32.41 -22.29 -16.12
CA SER A 927 -32.96 -22.41 -17.46
C SER A 927 -32.59 -21.21 -18.33
N TYR A 928 -32.65 -20.00 -17.78
CA TYR A 928 -32.24 -18.78 -18.48
C TYR A 928 -30.78 -18.84 -18.89
N LEU A 929 -29.87 -19.18 -17.98
CA LEU A 929 -28.43 -19.28 -18.23
C LEU A 929 -28.09 -20.31 -19.33
N LYS A 930 -28.77 -21.46 -19.35
CA LYS A 930 -28.57 -22.50 -20.38
C LYS A 930 -28.97 -22.06 -21.78
N ASN A 931 -29.90 -21.11 -21.89
CA ASN A 931 -30.48 -20.68 -23.17
C ASN A 931 -29.83 -19.41 -23.74
N ILE A 932 -28.77 -18.88 -23.11
CA ILE A 932 -28.07 -17.69 -23.61
C ILE A 932 -27.29 -18.02 -24.89
N ASN A 933 -27.62 -17.35 -26.00
CA ASN A 933 -26.81 -17.41 -27.21
C ASN A 933 -25.73 -16.32 -27.21
N TRP A 934 -24.54 -16.68 -26.75
CA TRP A 934 -23.40 -15.75 -26.66
C TRP A 934 -22.89 -15.27 -28.03
N LYS A 935 -23.03 -16.07 -29.11
CA LYS A 935 -22.59 -15.65 -30.45
C LYS A 935 -23.43 -14.49 -30.97
N ASP A 936 -24.76 -14.61 -30.86
CA ASP A 936 -25.69 -13.55 -31.30
C ASP A 936 -25.49 -12.28 -30.49
N ILE A 937 -25.30 -12.40 -29.17
CA ILE A 937 -25.02 -11.27 -28.29
C ILE A 937 -23.73 -10.56 -28.72
N ILE A 938 -22.64 -11.28 -28.93
CA ILE A 938 -21.35 -10.68 -29.31
C ILE A 938 -21.43 -10.05 -30.70
N ASN A 939 -22.06 -10.70 -31.67
CA ASN A 939 -22.26 -10.11 -33.01
C ASN A 939 -23.05 -8.80 -32.94
N ASN A 940 -24.13 -8.75 -32.15
CA ASN A 940 -24.89 -7.51 -31.95
C ASN A 940 -24.05 -6.41 -31.28
N GLU A 941 -23.25 -6.76 -30.28
CA GLU A 941 -22.35 -5.81 -29.62
C GLU A 941 -21.25 -5.29 -30.56
N LEU A 942 -20.69 -6.16 -31.43
CA LEU A 942 -19.71 -5.76 -32.45
C LEU A 942 -20.35 -4.81 -33.47
N ASP A 943 -21.55 -5.12 -33.93
CA ASP A 943 -22.35 -4.29 -34.83
C ASP A 943 -22.59 -2.88 -34.26
N VAL A 944 -22.99 -2.78 -32.99
CA VAL A 944 -23.17 -1.50 -32.29
C VAL A 944 -21.84 -0.77 -32.16
N ALA A 945 -20.76 -1.45 -31.78
CA ALA A 945 -19.45 -0.84 -31.67
C ALA A 945 -18.93 -0.29 -33.02
N ILE A 946 -19.19 -0.98 -34.14
CA ILE A 946 -18.81 -0.55 -35.49
C ILE A 946 -19.65 0.65 -35.95
N LYS A 947 -20.97 0.61 -35.74
CA LYS A 947 -21.91 1.62 -36.24
C LYS A 947 -21.92 2.89 -35.38
N GLU A 948 -21.86 2.74 -34.06
CA GLU A 948 -22.07 3.83 -33.09
C GLU A 948 -20.80 4.27 -32.37
N ASN A 949 -19.65 3.59 -32.59
CA ASN A 949 -18.41 3.80 -31.84
C ASN A 949 -18.58 3.66 -30.30
N ASN A 950 -19.56 2.87 -29.86
CA ASN A 950 -19.85 2.63 -28.45
C ASN A 950 -19.28 1.30 -27.94
N TRP A 951 -18.02 1.31 -27.52
CA TRP A 951 -17.27 0.12 -27.09
C TRP A 951 -17.73 -0.49 -25.76
N ASN A 952 -18.46 0.30 -24.95
CA ASN A 952 -18.83 -0.06 -23.58
C ASN A 952 -20.27 -0.60 -23.48
N GLU A 953 -21.02 -0.57 -24.58
CA GLU A 953 -22.35 -1.17 -24.64
C GLU A 953 -22.23 -2.67 -24.74
N LYS A 954 -22.49 -3.33 -23.62
CA LYS A 954 -22.35 -4.78 -23.46
C LYS A 954 -23.56 -5.35 -22.76
N PHE A 955 -23.94 -6.55 -23.16
CA PHE A 955 -24.83 -7.37 -22.35
C PHE A 955 -24.10 -7.76 -21.07
N VAL A 956 -24.65 -7.34 -19.93
CA VAL A 956 -24.08 -7.60 -18.60
C VAL A 956 -25.03 -8.50 -17.82
N LEU A 957 -24.63 -9.75 -17.60
CA LEU A 957 -25.43 -10.75 -16.91
C LEU A 957 -25.78 -10.32 -15.47
N SER A 958 -24.82 -9.75 -14.75
CA SER A 958 -24.99 -9.32 -13.35
C SER A 958 -26.09 -8.28 -13.20
N ARG A 959 -26.15 -7.28 -14.09
CA ARG A 959 -27.21 -6.25 -14.09
C ARG A 959 -28.57 -6.84 -14.46
N ASN A 960 -28.62 -7.71 -15.46
CA ASN A 960 -29.88 -8.29 -15.93
C ASN A 960 -30.53 -9.18 -14.86
N ILE A 961 -29.78 -10.12 -14.28
CA ILE A 961 -30.28 -10.99 -13.22
C ILE A 961 -30.68 -10.16 -12.00
N ALA A 962 -29.82 -9.23 -11.55
CA ALA A 962 -30.11 -8.42 -10.37
C ALA A 962 -31.37 -7.56 -10.56
N ASN A 963 -31.58 -6.96 -11.73
CA ASN A 963 -32.76 -6.13 -12.01
C ASN A 963 -34.05 -6.95 -12.02
N VAL A 964 -34.06 -8.07 -12.73
CA VAL A 964 -35.24 -8.96 -12.81
C VAL A 964 -35.56 -9.52 -11.42
N LEU A 965 -34.56 -10.07 -10.74
CA LEU A 965 -34.73 -10.66 -9.41
C LEU A 965 -35.15 -9.62 -8.37
N SER A 966 -34.61 -8.39 -8.44
CA SER A 966 -35.05 -7.28 -7.57
C SER A 966 -36.52 -6.96 -7.77
N GLY A 967 -36.99 -6.91 -9.01
CA GLY A 967 -38.40 -6.66 -9.33
C GLY A 967 -39.31 -7.76 -8.80
N GLU A 968 -38.95 -9.02 -9.01
CA GLU A 968 -39.74 -10.17 -8.53
C GLU A 968 -39.75 -10.28 -7.00
N LEU A 969 -38.62 -10.02 -6.33
CA LEU A 969 -38.55 -10.01 -4.87
C LEU A 969 -39.33 -8.84 -4.26
N GLN A 970 -39.32 -7.65 -4.88
CA GLN A 970 -40.14 -6.53 -4.42
C GLN A 970 -41.63 -6.85 -4.50
N LYS A 971 -42.10 -7.42 -5.63
CA LYS A 971 -43.49 -7.88 -5.76
C LYS A 971 -43.84 -8.92 -4.71
N LEU A 972 -42.95 -9.90 -4.50
CA LEU A 972 -43.14 -10.96 -3.51
C LEU A 972 -43.24 -10.40 -2.09
N ILE A 973 -42.33 -9.50 -1.69
CA ILE A 973 -42.34 -8.86 -0.37
C ILE A 973 -43.62 -8.04 -0.18
N SER A 974 -43.99 -7.21 -1.16
CA SER A 974 -45.23 -6.41 -1.12
C SER A 974 -46.49 -7.28 -1.06
N SER A 975 -46.45 -8.52 -1.55
CA SER A 975 -47.58 -9.44 -1.44
C SER A 975 -47.79 -9.99 -0.02
N VAL A 976 -46.73 -10.03 0.80
CA VAL A 976 -46.77 -10.57 2.17
C VAL A 976 -46.74 -9.50 3.27
N THR A 977 -46.34 -8.26 2.95
CA THR A 977 -46.32 -7.11 3.87
C THR A 977 -47.41 -6.08 3.51
N SER A 978 -48.24 -5.69 4.48
CA SER A 978 -49.31 -4.68 4.29
C SER A 978 -48.85 -3.22 4.42
N ASP A 979 -47.57 -2.98 4.77
CA ASP A 979 -46.97 -1.65 4.96
C ASP A 979 -45.79 -1.45 3.98
N ASP A 980 -45.91 -0.46 3.10
CA ASP A 980 -44.91 -0.13 2.09
C ASP A 980 -43.56 0.26 2.71
N ASN A 981 -43.56 0.90 3.89
CA ASN A 981 -42.32 1.25 4.59
C ASN A 981 -41.58 0.00 5.07
N THR A 982 -42.32 -0.99 5.58
CA THR A 982 -41.75 -2.28 5.97
C THR A 982 -41.22 -3.05 4.76
N ALA A 983 -41.94 -3.05 3.64
CA ALA A 983 -41.48 -3.67 2.39
C ALA A 983 -40.14 -3.08 1.92
N ILE A 984 -40.02 -1.75 1.91
CA ILE A 984 -38.79 -1.04 1.54
C ILE A 984 -37.65 -1.42 2.49
N GLN A 985 -37.89 -1.46 3.79
CA GLN A 985 -36.86 -1.80 4.78
C GLN A 985 -36.36 -3.24 4.66
N VAL A 986 -37.26 -4.20 4.40
CA VAL A 986 -36.87 -5.61 4.16
C VAL A 986 -36.07 -5.73 2.87
N PHE A 987 -36.54 -5.12 1.78
CA PHE A 987 -35.80 -5.15 0.51
C PHE A 987 -34.41 -4.51 0.63
N GLN A 988 -34.29 -3.39 1.35
CA GLN A 988 -33.01 -2.75 1.60
C GLN A 988 -32.00 -3.69 2.28
N LYS A 989 -32.44 -4.53 3.22
CA LYS A 989 -31.57 -5.52 3.89
C LYS A 989 -31.03 -6.58 2.94
N ILE A 990 -31.81 -7.01 1.95
CA ILE A 990 -31.39 -8.07 1.01
C ILE A 990 -30.80 -7.55 -0.31
N SER A 991 -31.01 -6.27 -0.66
CA SER A 991 -30.58 -5.66 -1.93
C SER A 991 -29.12 -5.92 -2.29
N SER A 992 -28.22 -5.86 -1.30
CA SER A 992 -26.79 -6.14 -1.47
C SER A 992 -26.52 -7.59 -1.92
N SER A 993 -27.28 -8.55 -1.39
CA SER A 993 -27.18 -9.96 -1.77
C SER A 993 -27.66 -10.19 -3.19
N VAL A 994 -28.77 -9.53 -3.60
CA VAL A 994 -29.33 -9.61 -4.95
C VAL A 994 -28.40 -8.99 -6.00
N SER A 995 -27.64 -7.96 -5.63
CA SER A 995 -26.69 -7.30 -6.54
C SER A 995 -25.33 -8.01 -6.68
N SER A 996 -25.07 -9.02 -5.84
CA SER A 996 -23.75 -9.66 -5.73
C SER A 996 -23.77 -11.10 -6.24
N LEU A 997 -23.72 -11.27 -7.56
CA LEU A 997 -23.64 -12.60 -8.16
C LEU A 997 -22.40 -13.40 -7.67
N PRO A 998 -22.49 -14.74 -7.59
CA PRO A 998 -21.37 -15.59 -7.27
C PRO A 998 -20.24 -15.50 -8.29
N TYR A 999 -19.00 -15.64 -7.80
CA TYR A 999 -17.79 -15.63 -8.62
C TYR A 999 -17.83 -16.64 -9.78
N SER A 1000 -18.35 -17.85 -9.56
CA SER A 1000 -18.45 -18.90 -10.58
C SER A 1000 -19.38 -18.51 -11.74
N ILE A 1001 -20.50 -17.83 -11.45
CA ILE A 1001 -21.42 -17.34 -12.49
C ILE A 1001 -20.78 -16.21 -13.29
N LEU A 1002 -20.10 -15.28 -12.61
CA LEU A 1002 -19.37 -14.19 -13.27
C LEU A 1002 -18.22 -14.73 -14.13
N LEU A 1003 -17.45 -15.70 -13.63
CA LEU A 1003 -16.38 -16.32 -14.40
C LEU A 1003 -16.93 -17.08 -15.62
N TRP A 1004 -18.04 -17.80 -15.45
CA TRP A 1004 -18.71 -18.49 -16.54
C TRP A 1004 -19.19 -17.54 -17.63
N GLU A 1005 -19.73 -16.37 -17.29
CA GLU A 1005 -20.06 -15.32 -18.27
C GLU A 1005 -18.81 -14.95 -19.08
N ARG A 1006 -17.69 -14.66 -18.40
CA ARG A 1006 -16.44 -14.25 -19.05
C ARG A 1006 -15.89 -15.34 -19.98
N GLU A 1007 -15.86 -16.59 -19.51
CA GLU A 1007 -15.36 -17.74 -20.27
C GLU A 1007 -16.26 -18.08 -21.46
N SER A 1008 -17.58 -18.09 -21.27
CA SER A 1008 -18.55 -18.35 -22.35
C SER A 1008 -18.47 -17.30 -23.45
N ARG A 1009 -18.36 -16.03 -23.08
CA ARG A 1009 -18.17 -14.92 -24.01
C ARG A 1009 -16.88 -15.08 -24.80
N PHE A 1010 -15.78 -15.43 -24.14
CA PHE A 1010 -14.49 -15.62 -24.82
C PHE A 1010 -14.49 -16.81 -25.79
N ILE A 1011 -15.12 -17.93 -25.43
CA ILE A 1011 -15.30 -19.09 -26.32
C ILE A 1011 -16.11 -18.71 -27.56
N ALA A 1012 -17.22 -17.99 -27.37
CA ALA A 1012 -18.05 -17.52 -28.48
C ALA A 1012 -17.30 -16.53 -29.38
N PHE A 1013 -16.55 -15.59 -28.80
CA PHE A 1013 -15.66 -14.68 -29.52
C PHE A 1013 -14.62 -15.44 -30.36
N TYR A 1014 -13.92 -16.42 -29.77
CA TYR A 1014 -12.90 -17.20 -30.50
C TYR A 1014 -13.52 -17.98 -31.66
N SER A 1015 -14.74 -18.51 -31.49
CA SER A 1015 -15.46 -19.17 -32.59
C SER A 1015 -15.77 -18.19 -33.73
N ILE A 1016 -16.17 -16.95 -33.44
CA ILE A 1016 -16.42 -15.90 -34.45
C ILE A 1016 -15.12 -15.58 -35.19
N LEU A 1017 -14.04 -15.35 -34.44
CA LEU A 1017 -12.69 -15.08 -34.98
C LEU A 1017 -12.22 -16.21 -35.92
N SER A 1018 -12.37 -17.47 -35.51
CA SER A 1018 -11.99 -18.63 -36.31
C SER A 1018 -12.81 -18.76 -37.60
N SER A 1019 -14.13 -18.48 -37.55
CA SER A 1019 -14.96 -18.46 -38.77
C SER A 1019 -14.50 -17.39 -39.76
N LYS A 1020 -14.23 -16.16 -39.30
CA LYS A 1020 -13.75 -15.05 -40.13
C LYS A 1020 -12.43 -15.40 -40.83
N GLN A 1021 -11.47 -15.98 -40.12
CA GLN A 1021 -10.21 -16.41 -40.75
C GLN A 1021 -10.43 -17.50 -41.80
N SER A 1022 -11.33 -18.45 -41.53
CA SER A 1022 -11.65 -19.56 -42.44
C SER A 1022 -12.27 -19.06 -43.75
N ASP A 1023 -13.20 -18.12 -43.67
CA ASP A 1023 -13.82 -17.48 -44.84
C ASP A 1023 -12.77 -16.80 -45.74
N TYR A 1024 -11.74 -16.19 -45.13
CA TYR A 1024 -10.59 -15.59 -45.86
C TYR A 1024 -9.58 -16.61 -46.40
N ALA A 1025 -9.52 -17.81 -45.83
CA ALA A 1025 -8.72 -18.90 -46.38
C ALA A 1025 -9.37 -19.54 -47.62
N ILE A 1026 -10.72 -19.50 -47.70
CA ILE A 1026 -11.53 -20.11 -48.77
C ILE A 1026 -11.76 -19.15 -49.96
N ARG A 1027 -11.76 -17.82 -49.76
CA ARG A 1027 -11.91 -16.80 -50.84
C ARG A 1027 -10.68 -16.67 -51.78
N ARG A 1028 -9.98 -17.77 -52.08
CA ARG A 1028 -8.81 -17.80 -52.98
C ARG A 1028 -9.08 -18.47 -54.30
#